data_AF-A0A821BVF8-F1
#
_entry.id   AF-A0A821BVF8-F1
#
_cell.length_a   1.000
_cell.length_b   1.000
_cell.length_c   1.000
_cell.angle_alpha   90.00
_cell.angle_beta   90.00
_cell.angle_gamma   90.00
#
_symmetry.space_group_name_H-M   'P 1'
#
loop_
_entity.id
_entity.type
_entity.pdbx_description
1 polymer ?
#
loop_
_entity_poly.entity_id
_entity_poly.type
_entity_poly.pdbx_seq_one_letter_code
_entity_poly.pdbx_strand_id
1 'polypeptide(L)'
;SGSILPTTILIMIDFIFLIPYVILLISLIQEKNAKVKEILKVLGIEPILNNFAHAIRTLIILCLLILLLCIVYKLKLKPDAYFNSVNFRILFFANFIFGLQLISFCIMNVQLFDKNVRAILGTFVIYLISLITFAYNIVWPVAIQYVLIFFSPYIAGHSIFQQLILHDLAKKDVALFRTIYRNVPIYFPTLIIMIISCVFYWMLSWYLEKVFPGEYGIPLEWNFLFKRDYWCSESIDRHTYSFSNSNSSYSNANSNEKSIVHVNHLVKRFGPDKIAVNDVSFDLYENQITSLLGPNGSGKTTIFNCLIGIYKQTSGTIKIENNDGIEYDTRTNIDMLRKSMGYCPQHDILFDLLTIQEQLEFYATARGFGKNKERIAKEMLDLVSLQSSKDLYCNSLSGGMKRRLSLACAFVGDTKIVLLDEPSSGLDPSNRRLLWDWLRSMKEGKTILLTTHFMEESDALSDRIMIIANGNIKADGTSAKLKQQYGSGYKFVINKQKNYHTNDIKNELHQYLPNLKVETDISDGDVVFRTNQQPNKQFLQALYQLEQMKKENRIKNYGVQNSTMDDVFLKITHDTKIDNPSNSTSINIETIDKQCHDIFNNRYVLTGIHYHLSQFYGLIIKTSIVRYRRWTLTLIVLLLPILYNLLSNLISRSENENGLFKMNLKSLNPQTFVYHADPNMEKYIRASVSGSILEQGSANISEMNQNIWQKRMDHPYTYTDIYLGFIIPKPNGNKYKIQALSSNLISGHEVFSLASNIFYKYILNDTSASIQTTLIYENIGNFTAKPSVGALMNLLSIASCFLKLLPTSLILDVFLFYILFFYTTVFLISERKDSFLSLLTISGLQ
;
A
#
# COMPACT_ATOMS: atom_id res chain seq x y z
N SER A 1 -5.35 -35.58 25.43
CA SER A 1 -4.71 -34.32 25.88
C SER A 1 -3.45 -33.96 25.09
N GLY A 2 -2.65 -34.91 24.59
CA GLY A 2 -1.38 -34.62 23.89
C GLY A 2 -1.45 -33.94 22.51
N SER A 3 -2.61 -33.88 21.84
CA SER A 3 -2.77 -33.31 20.49
C SER A 3 -3.20 -31.84 20.46
N ILE A 4 -3.76 -31.29 21.55
CA ILE A 4 -4.36 -29.95 21.58
C ILE A 4 -3.30 -28.88 21.92
N LEU A 5 -2.34 -29.22 22.80
CA LEU A 5 -1.27 -28.32 23.22
C LEU A 5 -0.31 -27.91 22.08
N PRO A 6 0.10 -28.79 21.15
CA PRO A 6 0.95 -28.40 20.03
C PRO A 6 0.24 -27.45 19.06
N THR A 7 -1.06 -27.66 18.81
CA THR A 7 -1.83 -26.86 17.85
C THR A 7 -2.10 -25.44 18.34
N THR A 8 -2.33 -25.25 19.65
CA THR A 8 -2.49 -23.90 20.21
C THR A 8 -1.20 -23.09 20.09
N ILE A 9 -0.05 -23.70 20.36
CA ILE A 9 1.27 -23.03 20.24
C ILE A 9 1.54 -22.61 18.79
N LEU A 10 1.19 -23.43 17.80
CA LEU A 10 1.35 -23.08 16.38
C LEU A 10 0.56 -21.82 16.04
N ILE A 11 -0.72 -21.78 16.40
CA ILE A 11 -1.61 -20.62 16.17
C ILE A 11 -1.03 -19.37 16.84
N MET A 12 -0.47 -19.51 18.05
CA MET A 12 0.19 -18.42 18.77
C MET A 12 1.42 -17.88 18.03
N ILE A 13 2.27 -18.76 17.51
CA ILE A 13 3.47 -18.38 16.75
C ILE A 13 3.06 -17.61 15.49
N ASP A 14 2.13 -18.13 14.68
CA ASP A 14 1.74 -17.48 13.44
C ASP A 14 1.13 -16.09 13.65
N PHE A 15 0.40 -15.91 14.75
CA PHE A 15 -0.21 -14.62 15.04
C PHE A 15 0.79 -13.55 15.49
N ILE A 16 1.88 -13.93 16.16
CA ILE A 16 2.95 -12.99 16.50
C ILE A 16 3.50 -12.30 15.24
N PHE A 17 3.59 -13.05 14.14
CA PHE A 17 4.03 -12.52 12.86
C PHE A 17 2.94 -11.75 12.11
N LEU A 18 1.66 -11.87 12.49
CA LEU A 18 0.55 -11.13 11.89
C LEU A 18 0.62 -9.63 12.20
N ILE A 19 1.06 -9.25 13.40
CA ILE A 19 1.16 -7.85 13.82
C ILE A 19 2.13 -7.02 12.94
N PRO A 20 3.42 -7.42 12.77
CA PRO A 20 4.32 -6.69 11.88
C PRO A 20 3.86 -6.72 10.42
N TYR A 21 3.20 -7.81 9.99
CA TYR A 21 2.58 -7.90 8.66
C TYR A 21 1.50 -6.83 8.45
N VAL A 22 0.55 -6.69 9.39
CA VAL A 22 -0.56 -5.73 9.26
C VAL A 22 -0.05 -4.29 9.26
N ILE A 23 0.96 -3.97 10.08
CA ILE A 23 1.55 -2.63 10.11
C ILE A 23 2.25 -2.29 8.78
N LEU A 24 2.99 -3.25 8.21
CA LEU A 24 3.59 -3.08 6.89
C LEU A 24 2.51 -2.83 5.83
N LEU A 25 1.45 -3.65 5.84
CA LEU A 25 0.32 -3.54 4.91
C LEU A 25 -0.37 -2.17 4.99
N ILE A 26 -0.67 -1.67 6.19
CA ILE A 26 -1.27 -0.34 6.37
C ILE A 26 -0.34 0.75 5.82
N SER A 27 0.96 0.69 6.14
CA SER A 27 1.90 1.72 5.69
C SER A 27 2.04 1.78 4.17
N LEU A 28 2.05 0.64 3.50
CA LEU A 28 2.16 0.57 2.04
C LEU A 28 0.87 1.02 1.34
N ILE A 29 -0.31 0.71 1.88
CA ILE A 29 -1.59 1.17 1.32
C ILE A 29 -1.78 2.68 1.56
N GLN A 30 -1.35 3.21 2.71
CA GLN A 30 -1.34 4.65 2.95
C GLN A 30 -0.48 5.38 1.90
N GLU A 31 0.72 4.89 1.60
CA GLU A 31 1.56 5.47 0.54
C GLU A 31 0.96 5.31 -0.87
N LYS A 32 0.30 4.17 -1.14
CA LYS A 32 -0.44 3.94 -2.40
C LYS A 32 -1.54 5.00 -2.58
N ASN A 33 -2.32 5.27 -1.54
CA ASN A 33 -3.44 6.21 -1.56
C ASN A 33 -2.99 7.67 -1.58
N ALA A 34 -1.86 7.99 -0.94
CA ALA A 34 -1.28 9.32 -0.95
C ALA A 34 -0.58 9.68 -2.28
N LYS A 35 -0.70 8.85 -3.33
CA LYS A 35 -0.08 9.06 -4.67
C LYS A 35 1.45 9.21 -4.63
N VAL A 36 2.09 8.74 -3.56
CA VAL A 36 3.54 8.81 -3.38
C VAL A 36 4.25 8.11 -4.54
N LYS A 37 3.71 6.98 -5.01
CA LYS A 37 4.28 6.22 -6.14
C LYS A 37 4.36 7.05 -7.44
N GLU A 38 3.41 7.94 -7.68
CA GLU A 38 3.39 8.78 -8.88
C GLU A 38 4.50 9.81 -8.82
N ILE A 39 4.65 10.48 -7.68
CA ILE A 39 5.74 11.42 -7.46
C ILE A 39 7.10 10.76 -7.49
N LEU A 40 7.24 9.57 -6.90
CA LEU A 40 8.49 8.81 -6.99
C LEU A 40 8.85 8.53 -8.45
N LYS A 41 7.86 8.16 -9.29
CA LYS A 41 8.08 8.03 -10.73
C LYS A 41 8.52 9.36 -11.35
N VAL A 42 7.89 10.49 -11.00
CA VAL A 42 8.30 11.82 -11.49
C VAL A 42 9.73 12.20 -11.06
N LEU A 43 10.16 11.77 -9.87
CA LEU A 43 11.53 11.92 -9.39
C LEU A 43 12.53 10.96 -10.09
N GLY A 44 12.06 10.09 -11.00
CA GLY A 44 12.88 9.07 -11.64
C GLY A 44 13.25 7.90 -10.71
N ILE A 45 12.49 7.70 -9.63
CA ILE A 45 12.63 6.57 -8.71
C ILE A 45 11.62 5.49 -9.11
N GLU A 46 12.12 4.28 -9.34
CA GLU A 46 11.23 3.14 -9.58
C GLU A 46 10.45 2.77 -8.30
N PRO A 47 9.12 2.52 -8.40
CA PRO A 47 8.31 2.11 -7.24
C PRO A 47 8.82 0.85 -6.53
N ILE A 48 9.49 -0.05 -7.26
CA ILE A 48 10.02 -1.29 -6.69
C ILE A 48 11.11 -1.02 -5.64
N LEU A 49 11.92 0.03 -5.82
CA LEU A 49 12.94 0.46 -4.86
C LEU A 49 12.30 0.90 -3.53
N ASN A 50 11.13 1.54 -3.59
CA ASN A 50 10.37 1.90 -2.40
C ASN A 50 9.86 0.66 -1.65
N ASN A 51 9.35 -0.34 -2.39
CA ASN A 51 8.95 -1.62 -1.80
C ASN A 51 10.14 -2.33 -1.13
N PHE A 52 11.32 -2.33 -1.76
CA PHE A 52 12.54 -2.88 -1.17
C PHE A 52 12.98 -2.14 0.10
N ALA A 53 12.92 -0.81 0.11
CA ALA A 53 13.26 -0.01 1.30
C ALA A 53 12.35 -0.35 2.49
N HIS A 54 11.04 -0.48 2.26
CA HIS A 54 10.09 -0.94 3.28
C HIS A 54 10.33 -2.39 3.71
N ALA A 55 10.66 -3.28 2.78
CA ALA A 55 10.97 -4.68 3.06
C ALA A 55 12.21 -4.82 3.97
N ILE A 56 13.32 -4.15 3.64
CA ILE A 56 14.57 -4.20 4.43
C ILE A 56 14.35 -3.61 5.81
N ARG A 57 13.66 -2.46 5.91
CA ARG A 57 13.33 -1.86 7.20
C ARG A 57 12.51 -2.81 8.08
N THR A 58 11.51 -3.46 7.49
CA THR A 58 10.65 -4.40 8.22
C THR A 58 11.43 -5.66 8.60
N LEU A 59 12.32 -6.14 7.73
CA LEU A 59 13.22 -7.26 7.98
C LEU A 59 14.11 -7.01 9.20
N ILE A 60 14.68 -5.81 9.35
CA ILE A 60 15.54 -5.48 10.51
C ILE A 60 14.77 -5.61 11.82
N ILE A 61 13.56 -5.07 11.89
CA ILE A 61 12.69 -5.18 13.08
C ILE A 61 12.28 -6.63 13.30
N LEU A 62 11.99 -7.35 12.23
CA LEU A 62 11.60 -8.75 12.30
C LEU A 62 12.75 -9.64 12.80
N CYS A 63 13.99 -9.38 12.39
CA CYS A 63 15.16 -10.07 12.91
C CYS A 63 15.33 -9.86 14.43
N LEU A 64 15.11 -8.63 14.91
CA LEU A 64 15.12 -8.35 16.35
C LEU A 64 14.01 -9.10 17.08
N LEU A 65 12.79 -9.10 16.53
CA LEU A 65 11.66 -9.86 17.06
C LEU A 65 11.98 -11.37 17.12
N ILE A 66 12.49 -11.94 16.03
CA ILE A 66 12.82 -13.37 15.93
C ILE A 66 13.92 -13.73 16.94
N LEU A 67 14.92 -12.88 17.12
CA LEU A 67 15.99 -13.10 18.09
C LEU A 67 15.43 -13.13 19.52
N LEU A 68 14.55 -12.19 19.87
CA LEU A 68 13.87 -12.15 21.18
C LEU A 68 12.98 -13.38 21.38
N LEU A 69 12.20 -13.78 20.37
CA LEU A 69 11.36 -14.98 20.42
C LEU A 69 12.19 -16.25 20.62
N CYS A 70 13.30 -16.40 19.89
CA CYS A 70 14.18 -17.57 20.05
C CYS A 70 14.82 -17.64 21.44
N ILE A 71 15.13 -16.49 22.06
CA ILE A 71 15.59 -16.44 23.45
C ILE A 71 14.48 -16.91 24.38
N VAL A 72 13.26 -16.38 24.24
CA VAL A 72 12.11 -16.76 25.07
C VAL A 72 11.80 -18.25 24.95
N TYR A 73 11.85 -18.83 23.75
CA TYR A 73 11.67 -20.28 23.55
C TYR A 73 12.75 -21.11 24.26
N LYS A 74 13.96 -20.59 24.44
CA LYS A 74 15.07 -21.27 25.11
C LYS A 74 15.17 -21.02 26.61
N LEU A 75 14.47 -20.04 27.15
CA LEU A 75 14.42 -19.82 28.59
C LEU A 75 13.71 -21.01 29.24
N LYS A 76 14.44 -21.77 30.07
CA LYS A 76 13.95 -22.95 30.79
C LYS A 76 12.98 -22.55 31.92
N LEU A 77 11.82 -22.01 31.56
CA LEU A 77 10.76 -21.67 32.49
C LEU A 77 9.92 -22.92 32.89
N LYS A 78 10.09 -24.04 32.17
CA LYS A 78 9.50 -25.37 32.44
C LYS A 78 10.56 -26.47 32.33
N PRO A 79 10.40 -27.64 33.02
CA PRO A 79 11.19 -28.85 32.73
C PRO A 79 10.94 -29.38 31.31
N ASP A 80 9.76 -29.14 30.74
CA ASP A 80 9.39 -29.39 29.34
C ASP A 80 9.21 -28.06 28.57
N ALA A 81 10.25 -27.22 28.53
CA ALA A 81 10.22 -26.03 27.68
C ALA A 81 10.20 -26.42 26.20
N TYR A 82 9.33 -25.76 25.42
CA TYR A 82 9.19 -25.99 23.99
C TYR A 82 10.49 -25.70 23.24
N PHE A 83 10.86 -26.56 22.30
CA PHE A 83 12.11 -26.47 21.53
C PHE A 83 13.37 -26.64 22.37
N ASN A 84 13.32 -27.33 23.51
CA ASN A 84 14.47 -27.57 24.37
C ASN A 84 15.61 -28.29 23.63
N SER A 85 15.28 -29.30 22.82
CA SER A 85 16.24 -30.10 22.06
C SER A 85 16.64 -29.47 20.71
N VAL A 86 15.83 -28.56 20.17
CA VAL A 86 16.07 -27.92 18.86
C VAL A 86 17.21 -26.91 18.92
N ASN A 87 18.18 -26.99 18.02
CA ASN A 87 19.29 -26.03 17.99
C ASN A 87 18.81 -24.59 17.68
N PHE A 88 19.33 -23.59 18.40
CA PHE A 88 18.94 -22.18 18.27
C PHE A 88 19.05 -21.67 16.82
N ARG A 89 20.10 -22.09 16.10
CA ARG A 89 20.33 -21.66 14.71
C ARG A 89 19.23 -22.13 13.75
N ILE A 90 18.72 -23.34 13.96
CA ILE A 90 17.67 -23.94 13.12
C ILE A 90 16.34 -23.23 13.37
N LEU A 91 16.04 -22.95 14.65
CA LEU A 91 14.88 -22.19 15.05
C LEU A 91 14.91 -20.77 14.46
N PHE A 92 16.05 -20.07 14.56
CA PHE A 92 16.23 -18.74 13.99
C PHE A 92 16.04 -18.74 12.47
N PHE A 93 16.69 -19.67 11.76
CA PHE A 93 16.64 -19.73 10.29
C PHE A 93 15.23 -20.06 9.76
N ALA A 94 14.50 -20.97 10.43
CA ALA A 94 13.12 -21.29 10.11
C ALA A 94 12.19 -20.07 10.25
N ASN A 95 12.29 -19.36 11.38
CA ASN A 95 11.53 -18.14 11.63
C ASN A 95 11.91 -17.01 10.66
N PHE A 96 13.20 -16.91 10.28
CA PHE A 96 13.69 -15.90 9.35
C PHE A 96 13.13 -16.11 7.93
N ILE A 97 13.12 -17.34 7.43
CA ILE A 97 12.52 -17.66 6.12
C ILE A 97 11.01 -17.44 6.14
N PHE A 98 10.33 -17.83 7.21
CA PHE A 98 8.90 -17.54 7.38
C PHE A 98 8.61 -16.04 7.34
N GLY A 99 9.41 -15.25 8.05
CA GLY A 99 9.33 -13.80 8.03
C GLY A 99 9.54 -13.18 6.65
N LEU A 100 10.54 -13.66 5.90
CA LEU A 100 10.79 -13.24 4.51
C LEU A 100 9.59 -13.56 3.59
N GLN A 101 8.99 -14.74 3.75
CA GLN A 101 7.83 -15.15 2.96
C GLN A 101 6.62 -14.27 3.26
N LEU A 102 6.37 -13.95 4.53
CA LEU A 102 5.28 -13.06 4.94
C LEU A 102 5.45 -11.63 4.41
N ILE A 103 6.66 -11.06 4.44
CA ILE A 103 6.94 -9.73 3.87
C ILE A 103 6.67 -9.74 2.36
N SER A 104 7.12 -10.78 1.65
CA SER A 104 6.93 -10.92 0.20
C SER A 104 5.43 -11.05 -0.15
N PHE A 105 4.70 -11.86 0.63
CA PHE A 105 3.24 -11.99 0.49
C PHE A 105 2.49 -10.69 0.79
N CYS A 106 2.96 -9.91 1.77
CA CYS A 106 2.39 -8.60 2.11
C CYS A 106 2.47 -7.64 0.91
N ILE A 107 3.64 -7.53 0.29
CA ILE A 107 3.90 -6.65 -0.86
C ILE A 107 3.06 -7.07 -2.08
N MET A 108 2.79 -8.36 -2.24
CA MET A 108 1.83 -8.84 -3.23
C MET A 108 0.39 -8.41 -2.90
N ASN A 109 -0.07 -8.63 -1.66
CA ASN A 109 -1.45 -8.33 -1.25
C ASN A 109 -1.80 -6.84 -1.30
N VAL A 110 -0.84 -5.94 -1.09
CA VAL A 110 -1.03 -4.49 -1.22
C VAL A 110 -1.57 -4.10 -2.61
N GLN A 111 -1.24 -4.86 -3.66
CA GLN A 111 -1.71 -4.54 -5.00
C GLN A 111 -3.21 -4.87 -5.19
N LEU A 112 -3.75 -5.83 -4.44
CA LEU A 112 -5.14 -6.29 -4.55
C LEU A 112 -6.16 -5.38 -3.86
N PHE A 113 -5.70 -4.52 -2.94
CA PHE A 113 -6.59 -3.69 -2.13
C PHE A 113 -6.23 -2.20 -2.22
N ASP A 114 -7.25 -1.35 -2.30
CA ASP A 114 -7.04 0.11 -2.30
C ASP A 114 -7.36 0.76 -0.94
N LYS A 115 -8.16 0.10 -0.08
CA LYS A 115 -8.54 0.67 1.23
C LYS A 115 -7.99 -0.18 2.37
N ASN A 116 -7.45 0.48 3.40
CA ASN A 116 -6.86 -0.17 4.59
C ASN A 116 -7.82 -1.19 5.22
N VAL A 117 -9.08 -0.81 5.46
CA VAL A 117 -10.09 -1.68 6.10
C VAL A 117 -10.34 -2.95 5.29
N ARG A 118 -10.49 -2.82 3.96
CA ARG A 118 -10.71 -3.97 3.06
C ARG A 118 -9.50 -4.91 3.07
N ALA A 119 -8.30 -4.36 3.10
CA ALA A 119 -7.07 -5.14 3.08
C ALA A 119 -6.83 -5.91 4.38
N ILE A 120 -7.17 -5.32 5.53
CA ILE A 120 -7.06 -5.98 6.84
C ILE A 120 -8.09 -7.12 6.93
N LEU A 121 -9.36 -6.84 6.60
CA LEU A 121 -10.41 -7.87 6.58
C LEU A 121 -10.08 -9.00 5.60
N GLY A 122 -9.59 -8.66 4.40
CA GLY A 122 -9.17 -9.63 3.40
C GLY A 122 -8.01 -10.51 3.88
N THR A 123 -6.98 -9.91 4.48
CA THR A 123 -5.86 -10.65 5.09
C THR A 123 -6.37 -11.59 6.19
N PHE A 124 -7.28 -11.11 7.04
CA PHE A 124 -7.84 -11.91 8.12
C PHE A 124 -8.63 -13.12 7.60
N VAL A 125 -9.43 -12.93 6.55
CA VAL A 125 -10.15 -14.03 5.89
C VAL A 125 -9.17 -15.04 5.28
N ILE A 126 -8.11 -14.59 4.60
CA ILE A 126 -7.05 -15.46 4.06
C ILE A 126 -6.39 -16.26 5.19
N TYR A 127 -6.09 -15.62 6.32
CA TYR A 127 -5.54 -16.29 7.50
C TYR A 127 -6.50 -17.36 8.05
N LEU A 128 -7.79 -17.06 8.23
CA LEU A 128 -8.77 -18.03 8.71
C LEU A 128 -8.91 -19.24 7.76
N ILE A 129 -8.99 -18.99 6.46
CA ILE A 129 -9.04 -20.06 5.45
C ILE A 129 -7.78 -20.93 5.53
N SER A 130 -6.61 -20.31 5.71
CA SER A 130 -5.35 -21.04 5.84
C SER A 130 -5.30 -21.92 7.09
N LEU A 131 -5.86 -21.46 8.21
CA LEU A 131 -5.94 -22.21 9.46
C LEU A 131 -6.86 -23.43 9.31
N ILE A 132 -8.06 -23.24 8.73
CA ILE A 132 -8.99 -24.33 8.45
C ILE A 132 -8.34 -25.35 7.51
N THR A 133 -7.71 -24.88 6.44
CA THR A 133 -7.03 -25.75 5.46
C THR A 133 -5.89 -26.54 6.11
N PHE A 134 -5.13 -25.90 7.01
CA PHE A 134 -4.07 -26.55 7.76
C PHE A 134 -4.60 -27.64 8.70
N ALA A 135 -5.74 -27.44 9.35
CA ALA A 135 -6.34 -28.46 10.23
C ALA A 135 -6.61 -29.79 9.48
N TYR A 136 -6.92 -29.71 8.19
CA TYR A 136 -7.10 -30.89 7.34
C TYR A 136 -5.82 -31.38 6.65
N ASN A 137 -4.70 -30.65 6.75
CA ASN A 137 -3.43 -30.90 6.03
C ASN A 137 -2.91 -32.33 6.22
N ILE A 138 -3.06 -32.90 7.43
CA ILE A 138 -2.60 -34.26 7.78
C ILE A 138 -3.26 -35.34 6.89
N VAL A 139 -4.47 -35.09 6.39
CA VAL A 139 -5.23 -36.06 5.57
C VAL A 139 -4.82 -36.00 4.10
N TRP A 140 -4.22 -34.91 3.64
CA TRP A 140 -3.91 -34.70 2.22
C TRP A 140 -2.62 -35.40 1.79
N PRO A 141 -2.55 -35.91 0.54
CA PRO A 141 -1.31 -36.38 -0.05
C PRO A 141 -0.20 -35.32 -0.05
N VAL A 142 1.05 -35.75 0.17
CA VAL A 142 2.24 -34.87 0.28
C VAL A 142 2.37 -33.85 -0.87
N ALA A 143 2.03 -34.25 -2.10
CA ALA A 143 2.05 -33.33 -3.25
C ALA A 143 1.10 -32.13 -3.07
N ILE A 144 -0.12 -32.37 -2.56
CA ILE A 144 -1.10 -31.31 -2.30
C ILE A 144 -0.63 -30.41 -1.16
N GLN A 145 0.02 -30.97 -0.14
CA GLN A 145 0.59 -30.20 0.97
C GLN A 145 1.62 -29.19 0.46
N TYR A 146 2.53 -29.60 -0.44
CA TYR A 146 3.53 -28.70 -1.03
C TYR A 146 2.92 -27.58 -1.85
N VAL A 147 1.84 -27.85 -2.60
CA VAL A 147 1.11 -26.81 -3.35
C VAL A 147 0.48 -25.79 -2.38
N LEU A 148 -0.15 -26.27 -1.31
CA LEU A 148 -0.76 -25.39 -0.30
C LEU A 148 0.27 -24.53 0.43
N ILE A 149 1.44 -25.10 0.76
CA ILE A 149 2.58 -24.39 1.36
C ILE A 149 3.14 -23.31 0.42
N PHE A 150 3.17 -23.58 -0.89
CA PHE A 150 3.64 -22.63 -1.89
C PHE A 150 2.74 -21.39 -1.96
N PHE A 151 1.42 -21.56 -1.98
CA PHE A 151 0.44 -20.48 -2.14
C PHE A 151 0.04 -19.77 -0.84
N SER A 152 0.25 -20.37 0.32
CA SER A 152 -0.13 -19.79 1.60
C SER A 152 1.03 -19.79 2.59
N PRO A 153 1.58 -18.60 2.94
CA PRO A 153 2.69 -18.52 3.90
C PRO A 153 2.27 -19.01 5.29
N TYR A 154 1.02 -18.81 5.69
CA TYR A 154 0.52 -19.27 6.99
C TYR A 154 0.51 -20.80 7.09
N ILE A 155 0.14 -21.51 6.02
CA ILE A 155 0.21 -22.99 5.98
C ILE A 155 1.67 -23.44 6.07
N ALA A 156 2.58 -22.72 5.40
CA ALA A 156 4.02 -22.99 5.44
C ALA A 156 4.60 -22.84 6.86
N GLY A 157 4.26 -21.75 7.55
CA GLY A 157 4.63 -21.50 8.94
C GLY A 157 4.18 -22.63 9.86
N HIS A 158 2.88 -22.90 9.90
CA HIS A 158 2.31 -23.99 10.71
C HIS A 158 2.99 -25.34 10.43
N SER A 159 3.25 -25.67 9.16
CA SER A 159 3.87 -26.95 8.76
C SER A 159 5.29 -27.10 9.29
N ILE A 160 6.11 -26.04 9.24
CA ILE A 160 7.48 -26.05 9.73
C ILE A 160 7.53 -26.17 11.25
N PHE A 161 6.73 -25.37 11.95
CA PHE A 161 6.73 -25.40 13.41
C PHE A 161 6.18 -26.73 13.94
N GLN A 162 5.16 -27.32 13.28
CA GLN A 162 4.63 -28.63 13.68
C GLN A 162 5.72 -29.70 13.60
N GLN A 163 6.53 -29.70 12.54
CA GLN A 163 7.63 -30.65 12.39
C GLN A 163 8.72 -30.47 13.45
N LEU A 164 9.07 -29.22 13.78
CA LEU A 164 10.03 -28.92 14.83
C LEU A 164 9.52 -29.37 16.22
N ILE A 165 8.24 -29.15 16.52
CA ILE A 165 7.62 -29.58 17.78
C ILE A 165 7.56 -31.12 17.86
N LEU A 166 7.12 -31.80 16.80
CA LEU A 166 7.06 -33.27 16.78
C LEU A 166 8.43 -33.92 17.01
N HIS A 167 9.48 -33.33 16.44
CA HIS A 167 10.84 -33.83 16.64
C HIS A 167 11.39 -33.51 18.03
N ASP A 168 11.02 -32.36 18.61
CA ASP A 168 11.38 -31.99 19.99
C ASP A 168 10.73 -32.93 21.01
N LEU A 169 9.44 -33.27 20.81
CA LEU A 169 8.70 -34.24 21.63
C LEU A 169 9.30 -35.65 21.55
N ALA A 170 9.91 -36.01 20.41
CA ALA A 170 10.58 -37.29 20.25
C ALA A 170 11.89 -37.42 21.05
N LYS A 171 12.32 -36.35 21.77
CA LYS A 171 13.57 -36.28 22.58
C LYS A 171 14.82 -36.77 21.83
N LYS A 172 14.84 -36.68 20.51
CA LYS A 172 16.01 -37.00 19.69
C LYS A 172 16.89 -35.75 19.63
N ASP A 173 18.17 -35.87 19.98
CA ASP A 173 19.11 -34.75 19.94
C ASP A 173 19.12 -34.09 18.55
N VAL A 174 18.58 -32.88 18.49
CA VAL A 174 18.57 -32.03 17.29
C VAL A 174 19.85 -31.21 17.21
N ALA A 175 20.97 -31.81 17.61
CA ALA A 175 22.25 -31.13 17.66
C ALA A 175 22.78 -30.77 16.26
N LEU A 176 22.42 -31.56 15.23
CA LEU A 176 22.97 -31.45 13.87
C LEU A 176 21.89 -31.48 12.78
N PHE A 177 22.04 -30.61 11.76
CA PHE A 177 21.23 -30.57 10.53
C PHE A 177 21.06 -31.96 9.87
N ARG A 178 22.09 -32.81 9.98
CA ARG A 178 22.11 -34.18 9.45
C ARG A 178 21.06 -35.10 10.08
N THR A 179 20.75 -34.91 11.36
CA THR A 179 19.76 -35.71 12.09
C THR A 179 18.33 -35.35 11.66
N ILE A 180 18.06 -34.07 11.42
CA ILE A 180 16.77 -33.60 10.89
C ILE A 180 16.55 -34.13 9.47
N TYR A 181 17.56 -34.06 8.60
CA TYR A 181 17.45 -34.54 7.21
C TYR A 181 17.05 -36.02 7.14
N ARG A 182 17.59 -36.84 8.06
CA ARG A 182 17.32 -38.28 8.12
C ARG A 182 15.97 -38.62 8.76
N ASN A 183 15.52 -37.83 9.74
CA ASN A 183 14.32 -38.15 10.53
C ASN A 183 13.05 -37.41 10.06
N VAL A 184 13.19 -36.29 9.34
CA VAL A 184 12.08 -35.43 8.88
C VAL A 184 12.33 -35.00 7.43
N PRO A 185 12.11 -35.90 6.44
CA PRO A 185 12.43 -35.63 5.04
C PRO A 185 11.63 -34.48 4.43
N ILE A 186 10.51 -34.08 5.06
CA ILE A 186 9.62 -33.01 4.59
C ILE A 186 10.17 -31.61 4.94
N TYR A 187 11.06 -31.48 5.94
CA TYR A 187 11.50 -30.19 6.49
C TYR A 187 12.37 -29.34 5.54
N PHE A 188 13.34 -29.95 4.86
CA PHE A 188 14.17 -29.19 3.91
C PHE A 188 13.40 -28.81 2.63
N PRO A 189 12.58 -29.71 2.04
CA PRO A 189 11.70 -29.34 0.94
C PRO A 189 10.77 -28.17 1.27
N THR A 190 10.18 -28.10 2.47
CA THR A 190 9.31 -26.97 2.85
C THR A 190 10.08 -25.64 2.86
N LEU A 191 11.29 -25.60 3.43
CA LEU A 191 12.13 -24.41 3.42
C LEU A 191 12.49 -23.94 1.99
N ILE A 192 12.81 -24.88 1.10
CA ILE A 192 13.11 -24.58 -0.30
C ILE A 192 11.88 -24.00 -0.99
N ILE A 193 10.71 -24.63 -0.82
CA ILE A 193 9.44 -24.14 -1.39
C ILE A 193 9.11 -22.74 -0.89
N MET A 194 9.37 -22.43 0.38
CA MET A 194 9.16 -21.09 0.92
C MET A 194 10.07 -20.05 0.24
N ILE A 195 11.35 -20.37 0.05
CA ILE A 195 12.28 -19.46 -0.66
C ILE A 195 11.81 -19.22 -2.10
N ILE A 196 11.39 -20.28 -2.80
CA ILE A 196 10.87 -20.16 -4.18
C ILE A 196 9.59 -19.30 -4.17
N SER A 197 8.70 -19.50 -3.19
CA SER A 197 7.48 -18.70 -3.07
C SER A 197 7.76 -17.21 -2.83
N CYS A 198 8.84 -16.85 -2.12
CA CYS A 198 9.25 -15.45 -1.97
C CYS A 198 9.51 -14.82 -3.34
N VAL A 199 10.33 -15.46 -4.17
CA VAL A 199 10.64 -14.98 -5.53
C VAL A 199 9.36 -14.85 -6.36
N PHE A 200 8.48 -15.86 -6.28
CA PHE A 200 7.19 -15.83 -6.94
C PHE A 200 6.31 -14.65 -6.51
N TYR A 201 6.17 -14.38 -5.21
CA TYR A 201 5.37 -13.26 -4.70
C TYR A 201 5.94 -11.90 -5.13
N TRP A 202 7.26 -11.75 -5.21
CA TRP A 202 7.89 -10.53 -5.73
C TRP A 202 7.61 -10.34 -7.22
N MET A 203 7.77 -11.39 -8.03
CA MET A 203 7.45 -11.33 -9.46
C MET A 203 5.97 -11.05 -9.70
N LEU A 204 5.09 -11.70 -8.93
CA LEU A 204 3.65 -11.50 -9.01
C LEU A 204 3.25 -10.09 -8.56
N SER A 205 3.87 -9.54 -7.51
CA SER A 205 3.63 -8.15 -7.10
C SER A 205 4.05 -7.16 -8.18
N TRP A 206 5.23 -7.36 -8.80
CA TRP A 206 5.66 -6.55 -9.93
C TRP A 206 4.68 -6.60 -11.10
N TYR A 207 4.18 -7.80 -11.45
CA TYR A 207 3.17 -7.97 -12.50
C TYR A 207 1.84 -7.29 -12.13
N LEU A 208 1.30 -7.57 -10.94
CA LEU A 208 0.03 -7.00 -10.47
C LEU A 208 0.11 -5.48 -10.35
N GLU A 209 1.24 -4.90 -9.97
CA GLU A 209 1.40 -3.46 -9.91
C GLU A 209 1.28 -2.78 -11.28
N LYS A 210 1.67 -3.46 -12.36
CA LYS A 210 1.58 -2.94 -13.73
C LYS A 210 0.20 -3.14 -14.33
N VAL A 211 -0.46 -4.25 -14.03
CA VAL A 211 -1.81 -4.58 -14.55
C VAL A 211 -2.91 -3.91 -13.73
N PHE A 212 -2.73 -3.81 -12.41
CA PHE A 212 -3.68 -3.22 -11.46
C PHE A 212 -2.99 -2.15 -10.59
N PRO A 213 -2.61 -1.01 -11.17
CA PRO A 213 -1.92 0.05 -10.43
C PRO A 213 -2.79 0.79 -9.40
N GLY A 214 -4.10 0.49 -9.32
CA GLY A 214 -5.08 1.12 -8.42
C GLY A 214 -5.83 2.29 -9.07
N GLU A 215 -6.38 3.19 -8.25
CA GLU A 215 -7.26 4.30 -8.69
C GLU A 215 -6.57 5.34 -9.59
N TYR A 216 -5.24 5.47 -9.53
CA TYR A 216 -4.53 6.62 -10.13
C TYR A 216 -3.54 6.25 -11.24
N GLY A 217 -3.13 4.98 -11.36
CA GLY A 217 -2.25 4.55 -12.45
C GLY A 217 -2.98 4.06 -13.69
N ILE A 218 -2.34 4.16 -14.86
CA ILE A 218 -2.84 3.51 -16.07
C ILE A 218 -2.50 2.02 -16.03
N PRO A 219 -3.50 1.11 -16.09
CA PRO A 219 -3.26 -0.32 -16.19
C PRO A 219 -2.63 -0.67 -17.55
N LEU A 220 -1.58 -1.48 -17.53
CA LEU A 220 -1.10 -2.16 -18.73
C LEU A 220 -2.01 -3.34 -19.05
N GLU A 221 -2.08 -3.70 -20.33
CA GLU A 221 -2.79 -4.90 -20.78
C GLU A 221 -2.17 -6.15 -20.14
N TRP A 222 -2.98 -7.15 -19.78
CA TRP A 222 -2.52 -8.36 -19.11
C TRP A 222 -1.42 -9.14 -19.88
N ASN A 223 -1.41 -9.04 -21.21
CA ASN A 223 -0.45 -9.72 -22.08
C ASN A 223 0.82 -8.88 -22.37
N PHE A 224 1.06 -7.78 -21.65
CA PHE A 224 2.20 -6.88 -21.91
C PHE A 224 3.55 -7.62 -21.88
N LEU A 225 3.68 -8.67 -21.08
CA LEU A 225 4.89 -9.51 -21.00
C LEU A 225 5.20 -10.25 -22.31
N PHE A 226 4.25 -10.42 -23.20
CA PHE A 226 4.46 -11.09 -24.50
C PHE A 226 4.63 -10.08 -25.65
N LYS A 227 4.53 -8.78 -25.37
CA LYS A 227 4.72 -7.73 -26.38
C LYS A 227 6.20 -7.39 -26.50
N ARG A 228 6.74 -7.49 -27.71
CA ARG A 228 8.14 -7.10 -28.00
C ARG A 228 8.41 -5.64 -27.63
N ASP A 229 7.45 -4.75 -27.88
CA ASP A 229 7.51 -3.32 -27.58
C ASP A 229 7.75 -3.00 -26.09
N TYR A 230 7.43 -3.93 -25.18
CA TYR A 230 7.67 -3.74 -23.75
C TYR A 230 9.11 -4.05 -23.34
N TRP A 231 9.69 -5.13 -23.88
CA TRP A 231 11.03 -5.61 -23.52
C TRP A 231 12.14 -4.98 -24.36
N CYS A 232 11.84 -4.81 -25.64
CA CYS A 232 12.67 -4.07 -26.57
C CYS A 232 11.98 -2.73 -26.78
N SER A 233 12.26 -1.77 -25.90
CA SER A 233 12.16 -0.38 -26.33
C SER A 233 13.13 -0.29 -27.51
N GLU A 234 12.61 -0.16 -28.74
CA GLU A 234 13.50 0.00 -29.89
C GLU A 234 14.44 1.15 -29.55
N SER A 235 15.73 0.84 -29.47
CA SER A 235 16.78 1.83 -29.62
C SER A 235 16.67 2.31 -31.05
N ILE A 236 15.71 3.20 -31.31
CA ILE A 236 15.58 3.83 -32.62
C ILE A 236 16.87 4.63 -32.80
N ASP A 237 17.56 4.28 -33.86
CA ASP A 237 18.81 4.85 -34.30
C ASP A 237 18.80 6.37 -34.21
N ARG A 238 20.00 6.92 -33.99
CA ARG A 238 20.34 8.34 -34.11
C ARG A 238 20.20 8.82 -35.57
N HIS A 239 19.02 8.65 -36.16
CA HIS A 239 18.69 9.34 -37.39
C HIS A 239 18.22 10.73 -37.01
N THR A 240 19.15 11.68 -37.18
CA THR A 240 18.89 13.04 -37.65
C THR A 240 17.81 12.99 -38.74
N TYR A 241 16.54 12.97 -38.34
CA TYR A 241 15.44 13.31 -39.23
C TYR A 241 15.53 14.81 -39.45
N SER A 242 16.23 15.20 -40.52
CA SER A 242 16.05 16.48 -41.17
C SER A 242 14.61 16.53 -41.67
N PHE A 243 13.70 17.04 -40.84
CA PHE A 243 12.33 17.27 -41.27
C PHE A 243 12.35 18.49 -42.19
N SER A 244 11.99 18.27 -43.44
CA SER A 244 11.64 19.31 -44.39
C SER A 244 10.56 20.20 -43.80
N ASN A 245 10.80 21.51 -43.79
CA ASN A 245 9.82 22.55 -43.48
C ASN A 245 8.50 22.32 -44.24
N SER A 246 7.57 21.60 -43.65
CA SER A 246 6.17 21.62 -44.04
C SER A 246 5.43 22.48 -43.01
N ASN A 247 5.39 23.78 -43.31
CA ASN A 247 4.54 24.82 -42.74
C ASN A 247 3.50 24.35 -41.71
N SER A 248 3.92 24.18 -40.46
CA SER A 248 3.01 24.27 -39.32
C SER A 248 2.84 25.76 -39.03
N SER A 249 1.68 26.29 -39.35
CA SER A 249 1.31 27.70 -39.18
C SER A 249 1.09 28.11 -37.70
N TYR A 250 1.95 27.63 -36.80
CA TYR A 250 2.02 28.00 -35.37
C TYR A 250 3.43 28.42 -34.91
N SER A 251 4.43 28.41 -35.77
CA SER A 251 5.77 28.94 -35.46
C SER A 251 5.84 30.46 -35.68
N ASN A 252 5.29 31.24 -34.74
CA ASN A 252 5.62 32.66 -34.61
C ASN A 252 6.27 32.89 -33.24
N ALA A 253 7.50 32.39 -33.09
CA ALA A 253 8.43 32.85 -32.07
C ALA A 253 9.69 33.38 -32.77
N ASN A 254 10.25 34.45 -32.21
CA ASN A 254 11.46 35.08 -32.70
C ASN A 254 12.56 34.04 -32.89
N SER A 255 13.33 34.12 -33.99
CA SER A 255 14.43 33.20 -34.33
C SER A 255 15.60 33.18 -33.32
N ASN A 256 15.46 33.82 -32.16
CA ASN A 256 16.46 33.92 -31.09
C ASN A 256 16.05 33.19 -29.79
N GLU A 257 14.84 32.64 -29.70
CA GLU A 257 14.36 31.97 -28.47
C GLU A 257 14.56 30.45 -28.56
N LYS A 258 15.35 29.89 -27.64
CA LYS A 258 15.64 28.46 -27.60
C LYS A 258 14.42 27.70 -27.06
N SER A 259 13.81 26.86 -27.89
CA SER A 259 12.73 25.96 -27.47
C SER A 259 13.30 24.70 -26.82
N ILE A 260 12.69 24.29 -25.69
CA ILE A 260 13.12 23.13 -24.88
C ILE A 260 12.11 21.99 -24.98
N VAL A 261 10.84 22.30 -25.24
CA VAL A 261 9.77 21.31 -25.34
C VAL A 261 8.99 21.55 -26.63
N HIS A 262 8.90 20.53 -27.46
CA HIS A 262 8.14 20.51 -28.71
C HIS A 262 7.00 19.51 -28.58
N VAL A 263 5.76 20.00 -28.63
CA VAL A 263 4.55 19.18 -28.65
C VAL A 263 3.96 19.26 -30.04
N ASN A 264 3.90 18.14 -30.75
CA ASN A 264 3.36 18.07 -32.12
C ASN A 264 2.17 17.11 -32.19
N HIS A 265 1.04 17.62 -32.66
CA HIS A 265 -0.18 16.88 -32.95
C HIS A 265 -0.64 15.95 -31.80
N LEU A 266 -0.53 16.43 -30.56
CA LEU A 266 -0.84 15.66 -29.37
C LEU A 266 -2.32 15.32 -29.31
N VAL A 267 -2.63 14.03 -29.29
CA VAL A 267 -3.99 13.52 -29.07
C VAL A 267 -3.97 12.56 -27.89
N LYS A 268 -4.94 12.74 -26.98
CA LYS A 268 -5.19 11.80 -25.90
C LYS A 268 -6.67 11.46 -25.80
N ARG A 269 -6.97 10.18 -26.00
CA ARG A 269 -8.30 9.59 -25.86
C ARG A 269 -8.36 8.63 -24.67
N PHE A 270 -9.45 8.67 -23.92
CA PHE A 270 -9.77 7.73 -22.86
C PHE A 270 -10.97 6.88 -23.30
N GLY A 271 -10.72 5.61 -23.66
CA GLY A 271 -11.74 4.76 -24.28
C GLY A 271 -12.12 5.21 -25.70
N PRO A 272 -13.24 4.72 -26.26
CA PRO A 272 -13.66 5.06 -27.61
C PRO A 272 -14.22 6.50 -27.73
N ASP A 273 -14.95 6.98 -26.72
CA ASP A 273 -15.80 8.17 -26.90
C ASP A 273 -15.24 9.47 -26.32
N LYS A 274 -14.30 9.41 -25.37
CA LYS A 274 -13.81 10.60 -24.66
C LYS A 274 -12.45 11.07 -25.18
N ILE A 275 -12.47 12.09 -26.03
CA ILE A 275 -11.25 12.80 -26.46
C ILE A 275 -10.97 13.93 -25.46
N ALA A 276 -9.88 13.82 -24.72
CA ALA A 276 -9.50 14.82 -23.72
C ALA A 276 -8.56 15.90 -24.28
N VAL A 277 -7.72 15.52 -25.25
CA VAL A 277 -6.82 16.42 -25.99
C VAL A 277 -6.92 16.05 -27.46
N ASN A 278 -7.14 17.03 -28.32
CA ASN A 278 -7.42 16.83 -29.74
C ASN A 278 -6.53 17.74 -30.59
N ASP A 279 -5.45 17.15 -31.08
CA ASP A 279 -4.52 17.74 -32.04
C ASP A 279 -3.88 19.05 -31.56
N VAL A 280 -3.27 19.00 -30.37
CA VAL A 280 -2.61 20.15 -29.75
C VAL A 280 -1.14 20.19 -30.15
N SER A 281 -0.70 21.34 -30.69
CA SER A 281 0.72 21.58 -31.01
C SER A 281 1.19 22.91 -30.43
N PHE A 282 2.34 22.89 -29.75
CA PHE A 282 2.97 24.08 -29.20
C PHE A 282 4.42 23.81 -28.77
N ASP A 283 5.17 24.90 -28.69
CA ASP A 283 6.55 24.91 -28.21
C ASP A 283 6.66 25.69 -26.90
N LEU A 284 7.52 25.24 -25.98
CA LEU A 284 7.90 25.98 -24.77
C LEU A 284 9.34 26.45 -24.90
N TYR A 285 9.60 27.66 -24.41
CA TYR A 285 10.88 28.35 -24.57
C TYR A 285 11.59 28.55 -23.23
N GLU A 286 12.93 28.61 -23.29
CA GLU A 286 13.79 28.89 -22.14
C GLU A 286 13.55 30.30 -21.60
N ASN A 287 13.71 30.47 -20.29
CA ASN A 287 13.49 31.74 -19.57
C ASN A 287 12.06 32.29 -19.65
N GLN A 288 11.09 31.44 -20.01
CA GLN A 288 9.70 31.84 -20.22
C GLN A 288 8.77 31.14 -19.24
N ILE A 289 7.82 31.90 -18.69
CA ILE A 289 6.64 31.38 -17.99
C ILE A 289 5.47 31.34 -18.97
N THR A 290 5.04 30.13 -19.33
CA THR A 290 3.85 29.90 -20.15
C THR A 290 2.68 29.45 -19.27
N SER A 291 1.51 30.06 -19.41
CA SER A 291 0.29 29.59 -18.76
C SER A 291 -0.68 28.92 -19.71
N LEU A 292 -1.24 27.81 -19.25
CA LEU A 292 -2.32 27.08 -19.88
C LEU A 292 -3.63 27.47 -19.20
N LEU A 293 -4.35 28.41 -19.82
CA LEU A 293 -5.62 28.95 -19.32
C LEU A 293 -6.79 28.17 -19.91
N GLY A 294 -7.76 27.77 -19.10
CA GLY A 294 -8.93 27.05 -19.60
C GLY A 294 -9.94 26.72 -18.51
N PRO A 295 -11.20 26.43 -18.84
CA PRO A 295 -12.18 25.98 -17.86
C PRO A 295 -11.84 24.57 -17.35
N ASN A 296 -12.51 24.12 -16.29
CA ASN A 296 -12.37 22.73 -15.82
C ASN A 296 -12.85 21.75 -16.89
N GLY A 297 -12.11 20.65 -17.08
CA GLY A 297 -12.41 19.65 -18.12
C GLY A 297 -11.91 19.98 -19.53
N SER A 298 -11.20 21.10 -19.73
CA SER A 298 -10.65 21.49 -21.04
C SER A 298 -9.45 20.66 -21.54
N GLY A 299 -8.89 19.79 -20.70
CA GLY A 299 -7.74 18.93 -21.05
C GLY A 299 -6.40 19.33 -20.43
N LYS A 300 -6.33 20.43 -19.66
CA LYS A 300 -5.09 20.96 -19.04
C LYS A 300 -4.25 19.91 -18.30
N THR A 301 -4.82 19.29 -17.28
CA THR A 301 -4.16 18.23 -16.48
C THR A 301 -3.83 16.99 -17.34
N THR A 302 -4.59 16.73 -18.41
CA THR A 302 -4.28 15.62 -19.33
C THR A 302 -3.03 15.90 -20.15
N ILE A 303 -2.83 17.13 -20.61
CA ILE A 303 -1.60 17.56 -21.29
C ILE A 303 -0.40 17.43 -20.34
N PHE A 304 -0.55 17.89 -19.10
CA PHE A 304 0.49 17.74 -18.07
C PHE A 304 0.88 16.28 -17.83
N ASN A 305 -0.10 15.41 -17.64
CA ASN A 305 0.17 13.99 -17.44
C ASN A 305 0.82 13.33 -18.67
N CYS A 306 0.59 13.84 -19.87
CA CYS A 306 1.30 13.41 -21.08
C CYS A 306 2.74 13.93 -21.13
N LEU A 307 3.00 15.17 -20.68
CA LEU A 307 4.35 15.76 -20.61
C LEU A 307 5.22 15.05 -19.56
N ILE A 308 4.66 14.79 -18.37
CA ILE A 308 5.31 14.02 -17.29
C ILE A 308 5.43 12.53 -17.69
N GLY A 309 4.62 12.11 -18.66
CA GLY A 309 4.44 10.76 -19.18
C GLY A 309 3.94 9.76 -18.14
N ILE A 310 3.10 10.24 -17.21
CA ILE A 310 2.15 9.39 -16.49
C ILE A 310 1.16 8.77 -17.50
N TYR A 311 0.76 9.55 -18.51
CA TYR A 311 -0.12 9.13 -19.59
C TYR A 311 0.63 8.99 -20.91
N LYS A 312 0.59 7.80 -21.52
CA LYS A 312 1.06 7.61 -22.91
C LYS A 312 0.11 8.34 -23.87
N GLN A 313 0.67 9.07 -24.84
CA GLN A 313 -0.09 9.77 -25.86
C GLN A 313 -0.77 8.76 -26.80
N THR A 314 -2.00 9.05 -27.26
CA THR A 314 -2.71 8.21 -28.23
C THR A 314 -2.12 8.39 -29.63
N SER A 315 -1.84 9.64 -30.03
CA SER A 315 -1.06 10.00 -31.22
C SER A 315 -0.33 11.33 -31.00
N GLY A 316 0.50 11.75 -31.96
CA GLY A 316 1.39 12.92 -31.82
C GLY A 316 2.76 12.55 -31.25
N THR A 317 3.64 13.53 -31.08
CA THR A 317 4.99 13.34 -30.51
C THR A 317 5.31 14.47 -29.55
N ILE A 318 5.99 14.15 -28.44
CA ILE A 318 6.50 15.16 -27.51
C ILE A 318 8.01 14.97 -27.41
N LYS A 319 8.76 15.96 -27.88
CA LYS A 319 10.23 16.00 -27.75
C LYS A 319 10.62 17.00 -26.69
N ILE A 320 11.55 16.61 -25.83
CA ILE A 320 12.03 17.43 -24.73
C ILE A 320 13.56 17.39 -24.73
N GLU A 321 14.18 18.56 -24.64
CA GLU A 321 15.62 18.71 -24.47
C GLU A 321 16.00 18.47 -23.00
N ASN A 322 16.99 17.61 -22.75
CA ASN A 322 17.54 17.41 -21.41
C ASN A 322 18.53 18.53 -21.02
N ASN A 323 19.15 18.41 -19.85
CA ASN A 323 20.15 19.37 -19.37
C ASN A 323 21.42 19.40 -20.24
N ASP A 324 21.75 18.31 -20.94
CA ASP A 324 22.94 18.19 -21.80
C ASP A 324 22.69 18.67 -23.24
N GLY A 325 21.49 19.16 -23.53
CA GLY A 325 21.11 19.63 -24.85
C GLY A 325 20.66 18.56 -25.84
N ILE A 326 20.37 17.35 -25.35
CA ILE A 326 19.93 16.21 -26.14
C ILE A 326 18.40 16.14 -26.11
N GLU A 327 17.79 16.11 -27.29
CA GLU A 327 16.36 15.89 -27.45
C GLU A 327 15.99 14.42 -27.25
N TYR A 328 14.99 14.17 -26.42
CA TYR A 328 14.40 12.86 -26.21
C TYR A 328 12.90 12.89 -26.46
N ASP A 329 12.37 11.83 -27.06
CA ASP A 329 10.94 11.61 -27.11
C ASP A 329 10.46 11.03 -25.77
N THR A 330 9.39 11.61 -25.23
CA THR A 330 8.70 11.10 -24.03
C THR A 330 8.26 9.65 -24.13
N ARG A 331 8.06 9.10 -25.35
CA ARG A 331 7.66 7.70 -25.54
C ARG A 331 8.79 6.71 -25.27
N THR A 332 10.03 7.09 -25.57
CA THR A 332 11.18 6.18 -25.53
C THR A 332 12.01 6.39 -24.27
N ASN A 333 12.28 7.64 -23.90
CA ASN A 333 13.31 7.99 -22.91
C ASN A 333 12.79 8.82 -21.73
N ILE A 334 11.58 8.49 -21.26
CA ILE A 334 10.91 9.22 -20.17
C ILE A 334 11.72 9.28 -18.87
N ASP A 335 12.45 8.22 -18.51
CA ASP A 335 13.21 8.18 -17.26
C ASP A 335 14.37 9.17 -17.24
N MET A 336 14.97 9.45 -18.40
CA MET A 336 16.00 10.48 -18.53
C MET A 336 15.39 11.88 -18.47
N LEU A 337 14.24 12.09 -19.11
CA LEU A 337 13.51 13.37 -19.10
C LEU A 337 12.99 13.75 -17.71
N ARG A 338 12.55 12.75 -16.93
CA ARG A 338 12.08 12.98 -15.57
C ARG A 338 13.16 13.53 -14.65
N LYS A 339 14.45 13.26 -14.92
CA LYS A 339 15.56 13.82 -14.14
C LYS A 339 15.68 15.34 -14.27
N SER A 340 15.42 15.89 -15.46
CA SER A 340 15.47 17.34 -15.75
C SER A 340 14.15 18.08 -15.53
N MET A 341 13.09 17.37 -15.11
CA MET A 341 11.74 17.93 -14.94
C MET A 341 11.31 18.02 -13.48
N GLY A 342 10.86 19.20 -13.06
CA GLY A 342 10.14 19.46 -11.82
C GLY A 342 8.63 19.39 -12.02
N TYR A 343 7.89 18.91 -11.03
CA TYR A 343 6.44 18.85 -11.07
C TYR A 343 5.82 19.20 -9.72
N CYS A 344 4.87 20.13 -9.73
CA CYS A 344 4.01 20.45 -8.60
C CYS A 344 2.56 20.05 -8.96
N PRO A 345 1.99 19.01 -8.34
CA PRO A 345 0.61 18.58 -8.59
C PRO A 345 -0.43 19.54 -7.98
N GLN A 346 -1.70 19.44 -8.40
CA GLN A 346 -2.81 20.23 -7.86
C GLN A 346 -3.02 20.01 -6.34
N HIS A 347 -2.90 18.76 -5.89
CA HIS A 347 -2.96 18.41 -4.46
C HIS A 347 -1.55 18.21 -3.92
N ASP A 348 -1.24 18.85 -2.80
CA ASP A 348 0.08 18.76 -2.18
C ASP A 348 0.33 17.35 -1.63
N ILE A 349 1.22 16.61 -2.28
CA ILE A 349 1.62 15.27 -1.85
C ILE A 349 2.95 15.41 -1.09
N LEU A 350 2.85 15.51 0.22
CA LEU A 350 3.96 15.68 1.14
C LEU A 350 4.07 14.45 2.06
N PHE A 351 5.25 14.22 2.63
CA PHE A 351 5.40 13.19 3.65
C PHE A 351 5.06 13.79 5.02
N ASP A 352 3.84 13.52 5.50
CA ASP A 352 3.27 14.12 6.72
C ASP A 352 4.17 14.07 7.96
N LEU A 353 4.97 13.01 8.08
CA LEU A 353 5.85 12.74 9.22
C LEU A 353 7.28 13.19 9.03
N LEU A 354 7.64 13.81 7.90
CA LEU A 354 8.92 14.47 7.70
C LEU A 354 8.83 15.95 8.08
N THR A 355 9.96 16.54 8.51
CA THR A 355 10.05 17.99 8.66
C THR A 355 10.19 18.66 7.29
N ILE A 356 9.96 19.98 7.22
CA ILE A 356 10.15 20.75 5.98
C ILE A 356 11.58 20.57 5.45
N GLN A 357 12.58 20.64 6.34
CA GLN A 357 13.98 20.46 5.96
C GLN A 357 14.25 19.04 5.43
N GLU A 358 13.78 18.01 6.13
CA GLU A 358 13.97 16.61 5.70
C GLU A 358 13.27 16.29 4.37
N GLN A 359 12.11 16.90 4.14
CA GLN A 359 11.39 16.80 2.86
C GLN A 359 12.29 17.29 1.73
N LEU A 360 12.85 18.50 1.85
CA LEU A 360 13.72 19.09 0.83
C LEU A 360 15.04 18.30 0.67
N GLU A 361 15.62 17.84 1.78
CA GLU A 361 16.81 16.99 1.74
C GLU A 361 16.57 15.65 1.03
N PHE A 362 15.39 15.04 1.24
CA PHE A 362 14.99 13.83 0.53
C PHE A 362 14.88 14.09 -0.98
N TYR A 363 14.21 15.17 -1.39
CA TYR A 363 14.10 15.54 -2.81
C TYR A 363 15.48 15.82 -3.43
N ALA A 364 16.37 16.52 -2.70
CA ALA A 364 17.74 16.77 -3.17
C ALA A 364 18.52 15.46 -3.33
N THR A 365 18.39 14.53 -2.39
CA THR A 365 19.02 13.21 -2.43
C THR A 365 18.48 12.35 -3.58
N ALA A 366 17.17 12.38 -3.80
CA ALA A 366 16.49 11.70 -4.91
C ALA A 366 16.93 12.22 -6.28
N ARG A 367 17.26 13.51 -6.36
CA ARG A 367 17.79 14.19 -7.56
C ARG A 367 19.30 14.08 -7.72
N GLY A 368 19.99 13.32 -6.86
CA GLY A 368 21.44 13.06 -6.99
C GLY A 368 22.36 14.06 -6.29
N PHE A 369 21.81 14.97 -5.48
CA PHE A 369 22.57 15.97 -4.72
C PHE A 369 22.80 15.58 -3.25
N GLY A 370 22.89 14.27 -2.94
CA GLY A 370 22.96 13.77 -1.56
C GLY A 370 24.07 14.40 -0.69
N LYS A 371 25.22 14.77 -1.28
CA LYS A 371 26.32 15.45 -0.55
C LYS A 371 26.03 16.90 -0.18
N ASN A 372 25.22 17.59 -0.99
CA ASN A 372 24.88 19.01 -0.83
C ASN A 372 23.44 19.23 -0.36
N LYS A 373 22.77 18.16 0.10
CA LYS A 373 21.34 18.17 0.42
C LYS A 373 20.94 19.24 1.44
N GLU A 374 21.75 19.43 2.49
CA GLU A 374 21.48 20.41 3.56
C GLU A 374 21.57 21.85 3.05
N ARG A 375 22.58 22.14 2.21
CA ARG A 375 22.76 23.47 1.62
C ARG A 375 21.62 23.81 0.66
N ILE A 376 21.24 22.87 -0.22
CA ILE A 376 20.12 23.05 -1.15
C ILE A 376 18.81 23.23 -0.38
N ALA A 377 18.58 22.44 0.67
CA ALA A 377 17.40 22.59 1.50
C ALA A 377 17.35 23.98 2.15
N LYS A 378 18.47 24.48 2.69
CA LYS A 378 18.55 25.82 3.29
C LYS A 378 18.27 26.93 2.28
N GLU A 379 18.91 26.89 1.11
CA GLU A 379 18.71 27.87 0.03
C GLU A 379 17.23 27.88 -0.43
N MET A 380 16.60 26.71 -0.55
CA MET A 380 15.18 26.62 -0.89
C MET A 380 14.25 27.12 0.21
N LEU A 381 14.55 26.85 1.49
CA LEU A 381 13.78 27.34 2.64
C LEU A 381 13.77 28.86 2.73
N ASP A 382 14.91 29.50 2.43
CA ASP A 382 15.04 30.95 2.39
C ASP A 382 14.21 31.53 1.23
N LEU A 383 14.28 30.92 0.04
CA LEU A 383 13.49 31.34 -1.14
C LEU A 383 11.98 31.30 -0.91
N VAL A 384 11.45 30.22 -0.32
CA VAL A 384 10.00 30.11 -0.07
C VAL A 384 9.55 30.75 1.24
N SER A 385 10.46 31.42 1.96
CA SER A 385 10.17 32.07 3.25
C SER A 385 9.56 31.11 4.27
N LEU A 386 10.14 29.90 4.40
CA LEU A 386 9.74 28.86 5.37
C LEU A 386 10.83 28.55 6.40
N GLN A 387 11.90 29.34 6.43
CA GLN A 387 13.06 29.10 7.31
C GLN A 387 12.70 29.04 8.81
N SER A 388 11.76 29.87 9.27
CA SER A 388 11.27 29.87 10.66
C SER A 388 10.53 28.60 11.05
N SER A 389 10.03 27.85 10.05
CA SER A 389 9.18 26.66 10.22
C SER A 389 9.91 25.37 9.83
N LYS A 390 11.22 25.41 9.57
CA LYS A 390 11.99 24.31 8.98
C LYS A 390 11.87 22.97 9.73
N ASP A 391 11.75 23.03 11.06
CA ASP A 391 11.71 21.87 11.97
C ASP A 391 10.27 21.38 12.24
N LEU A 392 9.25 22.05 11.68
CA LEU A 392 7.86 21.63 11.81
C LEU A 392 7.56 20.43 10.90
N TYR A 393 6.72 19.52 11.41
CA TYR A 393 6.21 18.39 10.62
C TYR A 393 5.26 18.86 9.52
N CYS A 394 5.32 18.23 8.36
CA CYS A 394 4.46 18.57 7.22
C CYS A 394 2.97 18.52 7.57
N ASN A 395 2.53 17.61 8.46
CA ASN A 395 1.13 17.53 8.89
C ASN A 395 0.63 18.80 9.62
N SER A 396 1.51 19.47 10.37
CA SER A 396 1.18 20.66 11.18
C SER A 396 1.12 21.97 10.38
N LEU A 397 1.48 21.94 9.10
CA LEU A 397 1.55 23.12 8.24
C LEU A 397 0.15 23.60 7.83
N SER A 398 -0.01 24.92 7.70
CA SER A 398 -1.20 25.49 7.06
C SER A 398 -1.24 25.12 5.58
N GLY A 399 -2.43 25.17 4.95
CA GLY A 399 -2.58 24.86 3.52
C GLY A 399 -1.62 25.66 2.63
N GLY A 400 -1.45 26.96 2.91
CA GLY A 400 -0.52 27.79 2.13
C GLY A 400 0.96 27.49 2.37
N MET A 401 1.34 27.02 3.57
CA MET A 401 2.70 26.54 3.83
C MET A 401 2.97 25.21 3.12
N LYS A 402 1.99 24.29 3.10
CA LYS A 402 2.07 23.04 2.33
C LYS A 402 2.26 23.32 0.84
N ARG A 403 1.52 24.30 0.32
CA ARG A 403 1.61 24.69 -1.09
C ARG A 403 2.99 25.23 -1.46
N ARG A 404 3.53 26.15 -0.64
CA ARG A 404 4.89 26.68 -0.81
C ARG A 404 5.97 25.60 -0.74
N LEU A 405 5.84 24.64 0.18
CA LEU A 405 6.75 23.50 0.27
C LEU A 405 6.65 22.58 -0.95
N SER A 406 5.43 22.29 -1.44
CA SER A 406 5.20 21.49 -2.65
C SER A 406 5.86 22.12 -3.87
N LEU A 407 5.72 23.45 -4.01
CA LEU A 407 6.40 24.20 -5.06
C LEU A 407 7.93 24.14 -4.89
N ALA A 408 8.46 24.37 -3.68
CA ALA A 408 9.90 24.25 -3.42
C ALA A 408 10.42 22.88 -3.88
N CYS A 409 9.72 21.80 -3.57
CA CYS A 409 10.08 20.44 -3.98
C CYS A 409 10.16 20.27 -5.51
N ALA A 410 9.35 20.98 -6.29
CA ALA A 410 9.40 20.96 -7.76
C ALA A 410 10.64 21.66 -8.33
N PHE A 411 11.15 22.68 -7.63
CA PHE A 411 12.37 23.41 -8.01
C PHE A 411 13.66 22.80 -7.42
N VAL A 412 13.55 21.77 -6.57
CA VAL A 412 14.72 21.05 -6.05
C VAL A 412 15.35 20.17 -7.12
N GLY A 413 16.67 20.30 -7.24
CA GLY A 413 17.45 19.71 -8.32
C GLY A 413 17.50 20.67 -9.51
N ASP A 414 18.54 20.56 -10.31
CA ASP A 414 18.77 21.43 -11.47
C ASP A 414 17.77 21.14 -12.60
N THR A 415 16.50 21.47 -12.36
CA THR A 415 15.37 21.21 -13.24
C THR A 415 15.28 22.31 -14.29
N LYS A 416 15.50 21.97 -15.55
CA LYS A 416 15.37 22.89 -16.68
C LYS A 416 13.90 23.16 -17.03
N ILE A 417 13.02 22.20 -16.74
CA ILE A 417 11.58 22.30 -17.02
C ILE A 417 10.82 22.15 -15.70
N VAL A 418 9.87 23.04 -15.42
CA VAL A 418 9.04 22.96 -14.22
C VAL A 418 7.57 23.06 -14.60
N LEU A 419 6.81 22.03 -14.24
CA LEU A 419 5.37 21.92 -14.51
C LEU A 419 4.58 22.19 -13.23
N LEU A 420 3.72 23.20 -13.22
CA LEU A 420 2.95 23.63 -12.05
C LEU A 420 1.44 23.50 -12.29
N ASP A 421 0.78 22.52 -11.68
CA ASP A 421 -0.66 22.31 -11.83
C ASP A 421 -1.43 23.12 -10.79
N GLU A 422 -2.08 24.20 -11.22
CA GLU A 422 -2.81 25.18 -10.39
C GLU A 422 -2.05 25.72 -9.16
N PRO A 423 -0.87 26.36 -9.33
CA PRO A 423 0.04 26.74 -8.24
C PRO A 423 -0.59 27.63 -7.15
N SER A 424 -1.51 28.54 -7.52
CA SER A 424 -2.15 29.48 -6.60
C SER A 424 -3.40 28.96 -5.88
N SER A 425 -3.86 27.74 -6.20
CA SER A 425 -5.09 27.18 -5.64
C SER A 425 -5.00 27.03 -4.12
N GLY A 426 -6.02 27.49 -3.40
CA GLY A 426 -6.08 27.43 -1.94
C GLY A 426 -5.23 28.45 -1.18
N LEU A 427 -4.53 29.37 -1.88
CA LEU A 427 -3.83 30.51 -1.28
C LEU A 427 -4.72 31.74 -1.17
N ASP A 428 -4.52 32.53 -0.11
CA ASP A 428 -5.08 33.87 0.06
C ASP A 428 -4.41 34.88 -0.91
N PRO A 429 -5.07 36.01 -1.22
CA PRO A 429 -4.58 36.96 -2.21
C PRO A 429 -3.16 37.49 -1.94
N SER A 430 -2.78 37.65 -0.67
CA SER A 430 -1.45 38.17 -0.32
C SER A 430 -0.35 37.16 -0.60
N ASN A 431 -0.55 35.89 -0.22
CA ASN A 431 0.38 34.81 -0.50
C ASN A 431 0.45 34.44 -1.99
N ARG A 432 -0.62 34.66 -2.77
CA ARG A 432 -0.56 34.51 -4.24
C ARG A 432 0.43 35.47 -4.88
N ARG A 433 0.41 36.75 -4.48
CA ARG A 433 1.35 37.76 -5.00
C ARG A 433 2.80 37.40 -4.69
N LEU A 434 3.08 37.01 -3.45
CA LEU A 434 4.42 36.54 -3.05
C LEU A 434 4.87 35.33 -3.87
N LEU A 435 3.97 34.39 -4.14
CA LEU A 435 4.25 33.25 -5.00
C LEU A 435 4.55 33.67 -6.44
N TRP A 436 3.80 34.64 -6.99
CA TRP A 436 4.02 35.13 -8.35
C TRP A 436 5.38 35.82 -8.49
N ASP A 437 5.73 36.67 -7.51
CA ASP A 437 7.03 37.33 -7.47
C ASP A 437 8.18 36.31 -7.40
N TRP A 438 8.01 35.26 -6.58
CA TRP A 438 8.96 34.17 -6.48
C TRP A 438 9.06 33.32 -7.76
N LEU A 439 7.94 32.98 -8.40
CA LEU A 439 7.98 32.24 -9.68
C LEU A 439 8.66 33.08 -10.78
N ARG A 440 8.45 34.40 -10.78
CA ARG A 440 9.11 35.31 -11.70
C ARG A 440 10.62 35.37 -11.46
N SER A 441 11.09 35.34 -10.21
CA SER A 441 12.54 35.31 -9.92
C SER A 441 13.18 33.97 -10.30
N MET A 442 12.43 32.87 -10.24
CA MET A 442 12.90 31.53 -10.59
C MET A 442 12.87 31.21 -12.10
N LYS A 443 12.46 32.16 -12.96
CA LYS A 443 12.32 31.90 -14.41
C LYS A 443 13.66 31.78 -15.14
N GLU A 444 14.70 32.45 -14.66
CA GLU A 444 16.02 32.40 -15.30
C GLU A 444 16.59 30.98 -15.30
N GLY A 445 17.05 30.52 -16.48
CA GLY A 445 17.56 29.17 -16.71
C GLY A 445 16.49 28.07 -16.74
N LYS A 446 15.19 28.43 -16.66
CA LYS A 446 14.09 27.46 -16.56
C LYS A 446 12.98 27.73 -17.57
N THR A 447 12.29 26.68 -17.95
CA THR A 447 11.03 26.70 -18.71
C THR A 447 9.90 26.35 -17.76
N ILE A 448 9.04 27.30 -17.43
CA ILE A 448 7.94 27.08 -16.49
C ILE A 448 6.64 27.01 -17.28
N LEU A 449 5.94 25.88 -17.17
CA LEU A 449 4.57 25.74 -17.68
C LEU A 449 3.65 25.61 -16.47
N LEU A 450 2.64 26.48 -16.38
CA LEU A 450 1.63 26.43 -15.32
C LEU A 450 0.23 26.27 -15.88
N THR A 451 -0.63 25.54 -15.19
CA THR A 451 -2.08 25.55 -15.48
C THR A 451 -2.76 26.51 -14.53
N THR A 452 -3.75 27.24 -15.03
CA THR A 452 -4.60 28.04 -14.15
C THR A 452 -5.99 28.20 -14.78
N HIS A 453 -6.96 28.46 -13.91
CA HIS A 453 -8.28 28.94 -14.30
C HIS A 453 -8.51 30.38 -13.84
N PHE A 454 -7.51 31.02 -13.21
CA PHE A 454 -7.54 32.41 -12.78
C PHE A 454 -6.90 33.30 -13.85
N MET A 455 -7.73 34.14 -14.47
CA MET A 455 -7.29 35.04 -15.53
C MET A 455 -6.29 36.08 -15.01
N GLU A 456 -6.52 36.62 -13.80
CA GLU A 456 -5.58 37.53 -13.13
C GLU A 456 -4.18 36.93 -12.94
N GLU A 457 -4.11 35.64 -12.59
CA GLU A 457 -2.83 34.94 -12.44
C GLU A 457 -2.09 34.83 -13.77
N SER A 458 -2.80 34.41 -14.82
CA SER A 458 -2.20 34.31 -16.16
C SER A 458 -1.69 35.66 -16.66
N ASP A 459 -2.45 36.73 -16.43
CA ASP A 459 -2.15 38.10 -16.86
C ASP A 459 -0.97 38.71 -16.09
N ALA A 460 -0.88 38.47 -14.78
CA ALA A 460 0.18 39.01 -13.94
C ALA A 460 1.51 38.23 -14.07
N LEU A 461 1.44 36.90 -14.15
CA LEU A 461 2.63 36.04 -14.00
C LEU A 461 3.26 35.60 -15.33
N SER A 462 2.46 35.43 -16.39
CA SER A 462 2.91 34.70 -17.59
C SER A 462 3.47 35.62 -18.65
N ASP A 463 4.58 35.21 -19.27
CA ASP A 463 5.12 35.88 -20.46
C ASP A 463 4.27 35.52 -21.71
N ARG A 464 3.71 34.30 -21.74
CA ARG A 464 2.84 33.79 -22.80
C ARG A 464 1.64 33.05 -22.22
N ILE A 465 0.47 33.24 -22.82
CA ILE A 465 -0.79 32.63 -22.39
C ILE A 465 -1.37 31.82 -23.54
N MET A 466 -1.71 30.58 -23.25
CA MET A 466 -2.37 29.66 -24.17
C MET A 466 -3.75 29.31 -23.66
N ILE A 467 -4.78 29.69 -24.40
CA ILE A 467 -6.18 29.44 -24.02
C ILE A 467 -6.64 28.13 -24.63
N ILE A 468 -7.04 27.17 -23.79
CA ILE A 468 -7.55 25.85 -24.19
C ILE A 468 -9.04 25.73 -23.90
N ALA A 469 -9.78 25.24 -24.90
CA ALA A 469 -11.18 24.85 -24.76
C ALA A 469 -11.45 23.58 -25.58
N ASN A 470 -12.23 22.66 -25.01
CA ASN A 470 -12.64 21.40 -25.64
C ASN A 470 -11.46 20.57 -26.20
N GLY A 471 -10.32 20.57 -25.49
CA GLY A 471 -9.15 19.78 -25.88
C GLY A 471 -8.26 20.41 -26.96
N ASN A 472 -8.55 21.63 -27.42
CA ASN A 472 -7.77 22.35 -28.45
C ASN A 472 -7.27 23.71 -27.92
N ILE A 473 -6.12 24.16 -28.41
CA ILE A 473 -5.67 25.54 -28.23
C ILE A 473 -6.52 26.44 -29.13
N LYS A 474 -7.13 27.47 -28.54
CA LYS A 474 -7.98 28.46 -29.22
C LYS A 474 -7.28 29.78 -29.49
N ALA A 475 -6.40 30.19 -28.57
CA ALA A 475 -5.61 31.40 -28.75
C ALA A 475 -4.27 31.26 -28.04
N ASP A 476 -3.28 31.98 -28.55
CA ASP A 476 -1.91 31.93 -28.08
C ASP A 476 -1.21 33.28 -28.31
N GLY A 477 -0.65 33.83 -27.24
CA GLY A 477 0.11 35.07 -27.30
C GLY A 477 0.40 35.67 -25.93
N THR A 478 1.04 36.83 -25.93
CA THR A 478 1.19 37.64 -24.71
C THR A 478 -0.16 38.20 -24.27
N SER A 479 -0.29 38.56 -22.99
CA SER A 479 -1.54 39.16 -22.48
C SER A 479 -1.97 40.38 -23.28
N ALA A 480 -1.02 41.27 -23.61
CA ALA A 480 -1.29 42.45 -24.42
C ALA A 480 -1.80 42.08 -25.83
N LYS A 481 -1.18 41.10 -26.49
CA LYS A 481 -1.60 40.63 -27.82
C LYS A 481 -3.01 40.05 -27.79
N LEU A 482 -3.32 39.22 -26.80
CA LEU A 482 -4.65 38.61 -26.66
C LEU A 482 -5.73 39.65 -26.37
N LYS A 483 -5.46 40.61 -25.47
CA LYS A 483 -6.37 41.75 -25.21
C LYS A 483 -6.57 42.63 -26.43
N GLN A 484 -5.53 42.86 -27.23
CA GLN A 484 -5.65 43.64 -28.46
C GLN A 484 -6.47 42.92 -29.54
N GLN A 485 -6.27 41.61 -29.72
CA GLN A 485 -6.92 40.83 -30.78
C GLN A 485 -8.35 40.43 -30.43
N TYR A 486 -8.56 39.94 -29.21
CA TYR A 486 -9.82 39.34 -28.76
C TYR A 486 -10.53 40.19 -27.71
N GLY A 487 -9.89 41.22 -27.17
CA GLY A 487 -10.56 42.11 -26.22
C GLY A 487 -11.76 42.80 -26.86
N SER A 488 -12.67 43.19 -25.99
CA SER A 488 -13.88 43.96 -26.32
C SER A 488 -13.65 45.47 -26.10
N GLY A 489 -12.38 45.90 -26.20
CA GLY A 489 -11.96 47.30 -26.12
C GLY A 489 -11.96 47.90 -24.72
N TYR A 490 -12.27 49.19 -24.62
CA TYR A 490 -12.32 49.93 -23.36
C TYR A 490 -13.74 50.01 -22.81
N LYS A 491 -13.84 49.87 -21.49
CA LYS A 491 -15.05 49.99 -20.70
C LYS A 491 -15.03 51.30 -19.93
N PHE A 492 -16.03 52.14 -20.15
CA PHE A 492 -16.26 53.38 -19.41
C PHE A 492 -17.37 53.13 -18.40
N VAL A 493 -17.04 53.20 -17.11
CA VAL A 493 -17.99 53.10 -16.01
C VAL A 493 -18.27 54.51 -15.51
N ILE A 494 -19.50 54.99 -15.65
CA ILE A 494 -19.89 56.37 -15.33
C ILE A 494 -21.02 56.32 -14.31
N ASN A 495 -20.80 56.93 -13.14
CA ASN A 495 -21.82 57.06 -12.10
C ASN A 495 -22.68 58.30 -12.36
N LYS A 496 -23.96 58.08 -12.67
CA LYS A 496 -24.87 59.15 -13.09
C LYS A 496 -25.44 59.93 -11.90
N GLN A 497 -25.74 61.21 -12.13
CA GLN A 497 -26.61 61.99 -11.24
C GLN A 497 -28.07 61.59 -11.51
N LYS A 498 -28.95 61.69 -10.51
CA LYS A 498 -30.37 61.29 -10.60
C LYS A 498 -31.16 61.97 -11.73
N ASN A 499 -30.68 63.11 -12.23
CA ASN A 499 -31.37 63.94 -13.22
C ASN A 499 -30.73 63.88 -14.62
N TYR A 500 -29.79 62.97 -14.88
CA TYR A 500 -29.03 62.92 -16.13
C TYR A 500 -29.19 61.57 -16.82
N HIS A 501 -29.74 61.57 -18.05
CA HIS A 501 -30.07 60.33 -18.76
C HIS A 501 -28.88 59.74 -19.51
N THR A 502 -28.89 58.42 -19.69
CA THR A 502 -27.86 57.66 -20.41
C THR A 502 -27.67 58.12 -21.85
N ASN A 503 -28.77 58.52 -22.50
CA ASN A 503 -28.74 58.98 -23.89
C ASN A 503 -28.02 60.33 -24.04
N ASP A 504 -28.10 61.21 -23.04
CA ASP A 504 -27.42 62.52 -23.06
C ASP A 504 -25.91 62.32 -22.99
N ILE A 505 -25.46 61.46 -22.06
CA ILE A 505 -24.04 61.05 -21.95
C ILE A 505 -23.57 60.40 -23.26
N LYS A 506 -24.39 59.49 -23.81
CA LYS A 506 -24.06 58.79 -25.05
C LYS A 506 -23.88 59.78 -26.20
N ASN A 507 -24.80 60.74 -26.35
CA ASN A 507 -24.79 61.72 -27.45
C ASN A 507 -23.58 62.66 -27.36
N GLU A 508 -23.24 63.13 -26.15
CA GLU A 508 -22.03 63.95 -25.93
C GLU A 508 -20.75 63.16 -26.24
N LEU A 509 -20.68 61.89 -25.82
CA LEU A 509 -19.52 61.05 -26.09
C LEU A 509 -19.46 60.54 -27.53
N HIS A 510 -20.58 60.46 -28.25
CA HIS A 510 -20.65 59.96 -29.62
C HIS A 510 -19.82 60.80 -30.60
N GLN A 511 -19.63 62.09 -30.31
CA GLN A 511 -18.78 62.97 -31.12
C GLN A 511 -17.31 62.55 -31.11
N TYR A 512 -16.86 61.96 -30.00
CA TYR A 512 -15.47 61.56 -29.78
C TYR A 512 -15.28 60.04 -29.93
N LEU A 513 -16.30 59.25 -29.61
CA LEU A 513 -16.32 57.79 -29.60
C LEU A 513 -17.52 57.28 -30.45
N PRO A 514 -17.40 57.20 -31.79
CA PRO A 514 -18.51 56.86 -32.68
C PRO A 514 -19.05 55.43 -32.51
N ASN A 515 -18.26 54.51 -31.95
CA ASN A 515 -18.63 53.10 -31.76
C ASN A 515 -19.01 52.76 -30.30
N LEU A 516 -19.55 53.72 -29.56
CA LEU A 516 -19.89 53.57 -28.14
C LEU A 516 -21.21 52.78 -27.97
N LYS A 517 -21.13 51.56 -27.42
CA LYS A 517 -22.28 50.71 -27.10
C LYS A 517 -22.59 50.76 -25.61
N VAL A 518 -23.87 50.80 -25.26
CA VAL A 518 -24.33 50.67 -23.86
C VAL A 518 -24.37 49.18 -23.54
N GLU A 519 -23.67 48.76 -22.49
CA GLU A 519 -23.64 47.35 -22.06
C GLU A 519 -24.60 47.12 -20.89
N THR A 520 -24.52 47.98 -19.87
CA THR A 520 -25.45 47.94 -18.72
C THR A 520 -25.87 49.35 -18.35
N ASP A 521 -27.16 49.51 -18.08
CA ASP A 521 -27.75 50.75 -17.59
C ASP A 521 -28.54 50.46 -16.32
N ILE A 522 -28.00 50.88 -15.18
CA ILE A 522 -28.73 50.86 -13.91
C ILE A 522 -29.40 52.23 -13.77
N SER A 523 -30.73 52.25 -13.72
CA SER A 523 -31.57 53.45 -13.82
C SER A 523 -31.13 54.59 -12.89
N ASP A 524 -30.73 54.29 -11.66
CA ASP A 524 -30.28 55.27 -10.65
C ASP A 524 -28.80 55.09 -10.23
N GLY A 525 -27.97 54.49 -11.07
CA GLY A 525 -26.61 54.09 -10.70
C GLY A 525 -25.57 54.26 -11.81
N ASP A 526 -24.75 53.22 -11.97
CA ASP A 526 -23.67 53.20 -12.95
C ASP A 526 -24.19 52.84 -14.34
N VAL A 527 -23.73 53.58 -15.34
CA VAL A 527 -23.79 53.17 -16.74
C VAL A 527 -22.44 52.69 -17.20
N VAL A 528 -22.46 51.60 -17.94
CA VAL A 528 -21.29 51.04 -18.59
C VAL A 528 -21.41 51.21 -20.09
N PHE A 529 -20.47 51.96 -20.65
CA PHE A 529 -20.26 52.04 -22.09
C PHE A 529 -19.05 51.22 -22.52
N ARG A 530 -19.09 50.68 -23.73
CA ARG A 530 -17.99 49.91 -24.33
C ARG A 530 -17.63 50.48 -25.70
N THR A 531 -16.33 50.60 -25.97
CA THR A 531 -15.80 51.02 -27.27
C THR A 531 -14.63 50.14 -27.70
N ASN A 532 -14.63 49.69 -28.95
CA ASN A 532 -13.54 48.92 -29.53
C ASN A 532 -12.44 49.82 -30.13
N GLN A 533 -12.53 51.13 -29.91
CA GLN A 533 -11.60 52.09 -30.48
C GLN A 533 -10.27 52.09 -29.70
N GLN A 534 -9.15 51.97 -30.43
CA GLN A 534 -7.80 52.13 -29.89
C GLN A 534 -7.61 53.56 -29.34
N PRO A 535 -6.79 53.75 -28.29
CA PRO A 535 -6.60 55.07 -27.69
C PRO A 535 -5.92 55.99 -28.69
N ASN A 536 -6.63 57.04 -29.10
CA ASN A 536 -6.16 58.07 -30.03
C ASN A 536 -6.44 59.47 -29.46
N LYS A 537 -6.17 60.54 -30.22
CA LYS A 537 -6.46 61.92 -29.78
C LYS A 537 -7.93 62.15 -29.41
N GLN A 538 -8.87 61.49 -30.10
CA GLN A 538 -10.30 61.60 -29.81
C GLN A 538 -10.67 60.90 -28.50
N PHE A 539 -10.02 59.78 -28.18
CA PHE A 539 -10.17 59.11 -26.89
C PHE A 539 -9.76 60.02 -25.71
N LEU A 540 -8.66 60.76 -25.87
CA LEU A 540 -8.22 61.76 -24.89
C LEU A 540 -9.23 62.92 -24.76
N GLN A 541 -9.81 63.37 -25.86
CA GLN A 541 -10.86 64.39 -25.84
C GLN A 541 -12.12 63.90 -25.12
N ALA A 542 -12.50 62.62 -25.31
CA ALA A 542 -13.62 62.02 -24.58
C ALA A 542 -13.38 61.98 -23.06
N LEU A 543 -12.15 61.67 -22.61
CA LEU A 543 -11.78 61.72 -21.19
C LEU A 543 -11.86 63.13 -20.63
N TYR A 544 -11.38 64.12 -21.39
CA TYR A 544 -11.45 65.53 -21.02
C TYR A 544 -12.91 66.01 -20.88
N GLN A 545 -13.79 65.60 -21.81
CA GLN A 545 -15.22 65.88 -21.73
C GLN A 545 -15.85 65.28 -20.47
N LEU A 546 -15.52 64.02 -20.12
CA LEU A 546 -16.00 63.40 -18.88
C LEU A 546 -15.54 64.16 -17.65
N GLU A 547 -14.32 64.68 -17.65
CA GLU A 547 -13.82 65.49 -16.54
C GLU A 547 -14.54 66.85 -16.43
N GLN A 548 -14.91 67.46 -17.56
CA GLN A 548 -15.78 68.65 -17.55
C GLN A 548 -17.16 68.33 -17.01
N MET A 549 -17.80 67.25 -17.47
CA MET A 549 -19.11 66.81 -16.97
C MET A 549 -19.10 66.54 -15.45
N LYS A 550 -17.97 66.07 -14.91
CA LYS A 550 -17.77 65.91 -13.47
C LYS A 550 -17.68 67.26 -12.75
N LYS A 551 -16.92 68.22 -13.29
CA LYS A 551 -16.82 69.58 -12.72
C LYS A 551 -18.15 70.31 -12.73
N GLU A 552 -18.95 70.10 -13.77
CA GLU A 552 -20.30 70.62 -13.91
C GLU A 552 -21.36 69.85 -13.09
N ASN A 553 -20.93 68.85 -12.30
CA ASN A 553 -21.79 68.06 -11.42
C ASN A 553 -22.91 67.29 -12.16
N ARG A 554 -22.69 66.95 -13.44
CA ARG A 554 -23.58 66.12 -14.26
C ARG A 554 -23.34 64.62 -14.06
N ILE A 555 -22.10 64.25 -13.74
CA ILE A 555 -21.70 62.91 -13.34
C ILE A 555 -20.98 62.97 -12.00
N LYS A 556 -21.14 61.96 -11.15
CA LYS A 556 -20.44 61.91 -9.85
C LYS A 556 -18.97 61.52 -10.03
N ASN A 557 -18.75 60.42 -10.74
CA ASN A 557 -17.45 59.83 -11.00
C ASN A 557 -17.47 59.08 -12.32
N TYR A 558 -16.29 58.90 -12.91
CA TYR A 558 -16.08 58.02 -14.04
C TYR A 558 -14.82 57.18 -13.82
N GLY A 559 -14.78 56.01 -14.43
CA GLY A 559 -13.62 55.13 -14.49
C GLY A 559 -13.49 54.55 -15.89
N VAL A 560 -12.26 54.39 -16.36
CA VAL A 560 -11.97 53.75 -17.64
C VAL A 560 -11.12 52.53 -17.38
N GLN A 561 -11.61 51.39 -17.85
CA GLN A 561 -10.97 50.10 -17.69
C GLN A 561 -10.67 49.53 -19.07
N ASN A 562 -9.46 48.98 -19.25
CA ASN A 562 -9.13 48.21 -20.44
C ASN A 562 -9.77 46.81 -20.36
N SER A 563 -9.98 46.16 -21.50
CA SER A 563 -10.40 44.76 -21.56
C SER A 563 -9.55 43.88 -20.65
N THR A 564 -10.21 43.09 -19.82
CA THR A 564 -9.54 42.13 -18.95
C THR A 564 -9.29 40.82 -19.68
N MET A 565 -8.46 39.96 -19.11
CA MET A 565 -8.27 38.61 -19.64
C MET A 565 -9.56 37.76 -19.50
N ASP A 566 -10.46 38.11 -18.57
CA ASP A 566 -11.81 37.51 -18.49
C ASP A 566 -12.65 37.80 -19.73
N ASP A 567 -12.63 39.06 -20.20
CA ASP A 567 -13.38 39.47 -21.38
C ASP A 567 -12.91 38.70 -22.63
N VAL A 568 -11.59 38.58 -22.77
CA VAL A 568 -10.95 37.80 -23.84
C VAL A 568 -11.38 36.34 -23.77
N PHE A 569 -11.32 35.75 -22.58
CA PHE A 569 -11.66 34.35 -22.36
C PHE A 569 -13.13 34.06 -22.66
N LEU A 570 -14.05 34.91 -22.20
CA LEU A 570 -15.49 34.78 -22.49
C LEU A 570 -15.74 34.85 -24.00
N LYS A 571 -15.12 35.82 -24.69
CA LYS A 571 -15.30 35.96 -26.13
C LYS A 571 -14.82 34.72 -26.89
N ILE A 572 -13.61 34.23 -26.59
CA ILE A 572 -13.02 33.05 -27.26
C ILE A 572 -13.79 31.76 -26.96
N THR A 573 -14.35 31.62 -25.76
CA THR A 573 -15.11 30.42 -25.39
C THR A 573 -16.54 30.43 -25.94
N HIS A 574 -17.15 31.62 -26.13
CA HIS A 574 -18.47 31.77 -26.75
C HIS A 574 -18.42 31.75 -28.28
N ASP A 575 -17.42 32.38 -28.90
CA ASP A 575 -17.26 32.43 -30.37
C ASP A 575 -16.48 31.20 -30.85
N THR A 576 -17.19 30.08 -31.03
CA THR A 576 -16.60 28.82 -31.53
C THR A 576 -16.14 28.85 -33.00
N LYS A 577 -16.12 30.03 -33.66
CA LYS A 577 -15.67 30.21 -35.05
C LYS A 577 -14.93 31.54 -35.21
N ILE A 578 -13.61 31.56 -35.06
CA ILE A 578 -12.78 32.68 -35.51
C ILE A 578 -11.51 32.12 -36.16
N ASP A 579 -11.32 32.48 -37.43
CA ASP A 579 -10.11 32.25 -38.23
C ASP A 579 -9.04 33.31 -37.92
N ASN A 580 -7.78 32.91 -38.06
CA ASN A 580 -6.59 33.73 -37.79
C ASN A 580 -6.47 34.93 -38.74
N PRO A 581 -6.06 36.11 -38.22
CA PRO A 581 -5.31 37.08 -39.02
C PRO A 581 -3.95 37.44 -38.41
N SER A 582 -3.01 37.58 -39.34
CA SER A 582 -1.59 37.86 -39.20
C SER A 582 -1.24 39.35 -39.05
N ASN A 583 -0.05 39.57 -38.47
CA ASN A 583 0.84 40.75 -38.51
C ASN A 583 0.55 41.93 -37.56
N SER A 584 1.47 42.16 -36.61
CA SER A 584 2.30 43.38 -36.57
C SER A 584 3.18 43.53 -35.30
N THR A 585 4.41 44.02 -35.53
CA THR A 585 5.25 44.96 -34.74
C THR A 585 5.58 44.68 -33.27
N SER A 586 6.87 44.46 -33.02
CA SER A 586 7.56 44.29 -31.74
C SER A 586 7.73 45.60 -30.96
N ILE A 587 7.49 45.57 -29.65
CA ILE A 587 7.92 46.57 -28.67
C ILE A 587 8.83 45.85 -27.67
N ASN A 588 10.07 46.31 -27.57
CA ASN A 588 11.06 45.84 -26.60
C ASN A 588 10.80 46.47 -25.22
N ILE A 589 10.82 45.65 -24.17
CA ILE A 589 10.95 46.11 -22.79
C ILE A 589 12.06 45.28 -22.15
N GLU A 590 13.14 45.95 -21.77
CA GLU A 590 14.34 45.39 -21.14
C GLU A 590 14.18 45.19 -19.62
N THR A 591 14.72 44.03 -19.19
CA THR A 591 15.54 43.71 -17.99
C THR A 591 15.15 44.19 -16.60
N ILE A 592 14.88 43.24 -15.67
CA ILE A 592 15.26 43.30 -14.24
C ILE A 592 15.54 41.88 -13.68
N ASP A 593 16.67 41.80 -12.96
CA ASP A 593 17.16 40.91 -11.88
C ASP A 593 17.60 39.45 -12.08
N LYS A 594 18.94 39.35 -12.20
CA LYS A 594 19.82 38.18 -12.02
C LYS A 594 20.04 37.89 -10.53
N GLN A 595 19.43 36.85 -9.98
CA GLN A 595 19.88 36.35 -8.65
C GLN A 595 19.54 34.88 -8.32
N CYS A 596 18.92 34.10 -9.21
CA CYS A 596 18.49 32.72 -8.88
C CYS A 596 19.28 31.60 -9.58
N HIS A 597 20.09 31.90 -10.60
CA HIS A 597 20.78 30.89 -11.42
C HIS A 597 21.99 30.20 -10.72
N ASP A 598 22.50 30.77 -9.61
CA ASP A 598 23.73 30.28 -8.94
C ASP A 598 23.50 29.16 -7.90
N ILE A 599 22.25 28.73 -7.70
CA ILE A 599 21.93 27.70 -6.70
C ILE A 599 22.45 26.32 -7.11
N PHE A 600 22.53 26.00 -8.40
CA PHE A 600 22.95 24.65 -8.84
C PHE A 600 24.22 24.62 -9.68
N ASN A 601 24.69 25.77 -10.17
CA ASN A 601 25.94 25.89 -10.91
C ASN A 601 27.14 25.39 -10.07
N ASN A 602 28.08 24.66 -10.70
CA ASN A 602 29.29 24.05 -10.12
C ASN A 602 29.06 22.91 -9.09
N ARG A 603 27.89 22.27 -9.07
CA ARG A 603 27.61 21.16 -8.12
C ARG A 603 27.67 19.81 -8.83
N TYR A 604 28.44 18.88 -8.25
CA TYR A 604 28.54 17.52 -8.75
C TYR A 604 27.21 16.78 -8.60
N VAL A 605 26.53 16.55 -9.71
CA VAL A 605 25.39 15.63 -9.81
C VAL A 605 25.93 14.20 -9.84
N LEU A 606 25.47 13.35 -8.92
CA LEU A 606 25.81 11.92 -8.97
C LEU A 606 25.21 11.30 -10.25
N THR A 607 26.01 10.53 -10.98
CA THR A 607 25.57 9.80 -12.18
C THR A 607 25.79 8.28 -12.02
N GLY A 608 25.09 7.48 -12.85
CA GLY A 608 25.24 6.03 -12.88
C GLY A 608 24.73 5.28 -11.63
N ILE A 609 25.46 4.25 -11.19
CA ILE A 609 25.07 3.39 -10.06
C ILE A 609 25.03 4.19 -8.75
N HIS A 610 25.95 5.14 -8.57
CA HIS A 610 25.98 5.98 -7.37
C HIS A 610 24.73 6.85 -7.23
N TYR A 611 24.13 7.26 -8.33
CA TYR A 611 22.83 7.96 -8.33
C TYR A 611 21.72 7.07 -7.79
N HIS A 612 21.58 5.84 -8.32
CA HIS A 612 20.57 4.89 -7.86
C HIS A 612 20.79 4.46 -6.40
N LEU A 613 22.04 4.30 -5.97
CA LEU A 613 22.39 4.05 -4.57
C LEU A 613 22.02 5.24 -3.67
N SER A 614 22.25 6.47 -4.12
CA SER A 614 21.84 7.68 -3.39
C SER A 614 20.31 7.75 -3.24
N GLN A 615 19.55 7.47 -4.31
CA GLN A 615 18.09 7.39 -4.27
C GLN A 615 17.61 6.33 -3.27
N PHE A 616 18.19 5.13 -3.34
CA PHE A 616 17.86 4.03 -2.44
C PHE A 616 18.19 4.36 -0.98
N TYR A 617 19.35 4.95 -0.73
CA TYR A 617 19.76 5.44 0.58
C TYR A 617 18.79 6.51 1.12
N GLY A 618 18.37 7.45 0.27
CA GLY A 618 17.35 8.45 0.60
C GLY A 618 16.01 7.83 1.01
N LEU A 619 15.56 6.79 0.30
CA LEU A 619 14.34 6.03 0.66
C LEU A 619 14.48 5.30 2.00
N ILE A 620 15.64 4.69 2.26
CA ILE A 620 15.91 4.04 3.55
C ILE A 620 15.89 5.07 4.68
N ILE A 621 16.54 6.22 4.53
CA ILE A 621 16.51 7.29 5.54
C ILE A 621 15.07 7.75 5.77
N LYS A 622 14.35 8.10 4.70
CA LYS A 622 12.95 8.54 4.75
C LYS A 622 12.08 7.56 5.54
N THR A 623 12.12 6.28 5.17
CA THR A 623 11.33 5.24 5.83
C THR A 623 11.79 4.96 7.26
N SER A 624 13.07 5.16 7.57
CA SER A 624 13.64 5.02 8.92
C SER A 624 13.23 6.16 9.84
N ILE A 625 13.24 7.41 9.37
CA ILE A 625 12.77 8.59 10.14
C ILE A 625 11.29 8.42 10.51
N VAL A 626 10.46 8.06 9.53
CA VAL A 626 9.03 7.81 9.75
C VAL A 626 8.83 6.74 10.84
N ARG A 627 9.66 5.68 10.84
CA ARG A 627 9.58 4.61 11.84
C ARG A 627 10.10 5.03 13.20
N TYR A 628 11.21 5.76 13.26
CA TYR A 628 11.77 6.31 14.48
C TYR A 628 10.77 7.23 15.19
N ARG A 629 10.07 8.08 14.43
CA ARG A 629 9.01 8.95 14.97
C ARG A 629 7.79 8.17 15.45
N ARG A 630 7.50 7.03 14.82
CA ARG A 630 6.52 6.04 15.27
C ARG A 630 7.15 4.95 16.16
N TRP A 631 8.03 5.32 17.09
CA TRP A 631 8.72 4.36 17.97
C TRP A 631 7.77 3.58 18.88
N THR A 632 6.66 4.19 19.31
CA THR A 632 5.63 3.52 20.14
C THR A 632 5.06 2.29 19.45
N LEU A 633 4.77 2.38 18.15
CA LEU A 633 4.34 1.25 17.33
C LEU A 633 5.47 0.20 17.18
N THR A 634 6.74 0.60 17.23
CA THR A 634 7.86 -0.35 17.21
C THR A 634 7.96 -1.11 18.51
N LEU A 635 7.79 -0.40 19.61
CA LEU A 635 7.80 -0.99 20.94
C LEU A 635 6.63 -1.96 21.13
N ILE A 636 5.42 -1.62 20.65
CA ILE A 636 4.26 -2.53 20.67
C ILE A 636 4.54 -3.81 19.87
N VAL A 637 5.11 -3.68 18.67
CA VAL A 637 5.48 -4.84 17.83
C VAL A 637 6.47 -5.76 18.52
N LEU A 638 7.41 -5.23 19.30
CA LEU A 638 8.41 -6.03 19.99
C LEU A 638 7.87 -6.61 21.32
N LEU A 639 7.18 -5.81 22.14
CA LEU A 639 6.76 -6.22 23.49
C LEU A 639 5.51 -7.11 23.50
N LEU A 640 4.51 -6.83 22.67
CA LEU A 640 3.23 -7.53 22.72
C LEU A 640 3.38 -9.04 22.44
N PRO A 641 4.14 -9.47 21.42
CA PRO A 641 4.45 -10.88 21.22
C PRO A 641 5.15 -11.56 22.39
N ILE A 642 6.07 -10.86 23.05
CA ILE A 642 6.84 -11.39 24.18
C ILE A 642 5.93 -11.55 25.39
N LEU A 643 5.15 -10.52 25.71
CA LEU A 643 4.17 -10.55 26.79
C LEU A 643 3.16 -11.66 26.58
N TYR A 644 2.68 -11.84 25.34
CA TYR A 644 1.74 -12.89 24.99
C TYR A 644 2.33 -14.30 25.17
N ASN A 645 3.56 -14.55 24.69
CA ASN A 645 4.25 -15.83 24.94
C ASN A 645 4.45 -16.09 26.43
N LEU A 646 4.81 -15.07 27.21
CA LEU A 646 4.98 -15.20 28.66
C LEU A 646 3.64 -15.50 29.34
N LEU A 647 2.57 -14.81 28.97
CA LEU A 647 1.22 -15.03 29.51
C LEU A 647 0.72 -16.44 29.18
N SER A 648 0.89 -16.90 27.94
CA SER A 648 0.55 -18.27 27.52
C SER A 648 1.32 -19.32 28.32
N ASN A 649 2.61 -19.08 28.57
CA ASN A 649 3.41 -19.95 29.43
C ASN A 649 2.94 -19.97 30.88
N LEU A 650 2.40 -18.86 31.40
CA LEU A 650 1.80 -18.77 32.74
C LEU A 650 0.44 -19.47 32.82
N ILE A 651 -0.45 -19.27 31.84
CA ILE A 651 -1.77 -19.94 31.79
C ILE A 651 -1.59 -21.46 31.70
N SER A 652 -0.68 -21.92 30.84
CA SER A 652 -0.38 -23.35 30.75
C SER A 652 0.31 -23.94 32.01
N ARG A 653 0.75 -23.11 32.96
CA ARG A 653 1.23 -23.57 34.28
C ARG A 653 0.06 -23.86 35.23
N SER A 654 -1.03 -23.09 35.16
CA SER A 654 -2.21 -23.31 36.02
C SER A 654 -2.98 -24.56 35.62
N GLU A 655 -3.04 -24.91 34.32
CA GLU A 655 -3.72 -26.12 33.86
C GLU A 655 -3.03 -27.42 34.29
N ASN A 656 -1.70 -27.43 34.42
CA ASN A 656 -0.94 -28.62 34.83
C ASN A 656 -1.02 -28.90 36.34
N GLU A 657 -1.43 -27.94 37.17
CA GLU A 657 -1.61 -28.12 38.62
C GLU A 657 -2.97 -28.76 38.98
N ASN A 658 -3.93 -28.80 38.04
CA ASN A 658 -5.18 -29.54 38.20
C ASN A 658 -4.92 -31.03 37.91
N GLY A 659 -4.68 -31.77 39.00
CA GLY A 659 -4.25 -33.17 38.98
C GLY A 659 -5.11 -34.14 38.18
N LEU A 660 -4.45 -35.23 37.73
CA LEU A 660 -5.01 -36.53 37.34
C LEU A 660 -6.46 -36.47 36.82
N PHE A 661 -6.61 -36.16 35.54
CA PHE A 661 -7.87 -36.38 34.84
C PHE A 661 -8.27 -37.86 34.97
N LYS A 662 -9.29 -38.15 35.79
CA LYS A 662 -10.00 -39.44 35.75
C LYS A 662 -10.65 -39.55 34.37
N MET A 663 -10.08 -40.35 33.48
CA MET A 663 -10.76 -40.74 32.24
C MET A 663 -12.06 -41.47 32.63
N ASN A 664 -13.20 -40.86 32.29
CA ASN A 664 -14.51 -41.45 32.50
C ASN A 664 -14.93 -42.14 31.19
N LEU A 665 -14.94 -43.47 31.17
CA LEU A 665 -15.22 -44.27 29.97
C LEU A 665 -16.59 -44.01 29.34
N LYS A 666 -17.50 -43.26 29.99
CA LYS A 666 -18.76 -42.78 29.41
C LYS A 666 -18.59 -41.93 28.15
N SER A 667 -17.41 -41.37 27.88
CA SER A 667 -17.14 -40.61 26.65
C SER A 667 -16.79 -41.49 25.44
N LEU A 668 -16.50 -42.77 25.67
CA LEU A 668 -16.35 -43.80 24.64
C LEU A 668 -17.61 -44.66 24.68
N ASN A 669 -18.07 -45.15 23.54
CA ASN A 669 -19.41 -45.74 23.35
C ASN A 669 -19.95 -46.59 24.53
N PRO A 670 -21.26 -46.53 24.83
CA PRO A 670 -21.87 -47.14 26.02
C PRO A 670 -21.85 -48.69 26.06
N GLN A 671 -21.27 -49.37 25.06
CA GLN A 671 -21.20 -50.83 24.95
C GLN A 671 -19.74 -51.33 24.94
N THR A 672 -18.91 -50.88 25.89
CA THR A 672 -17.55 -51.39 26.07
C THR A 672 -17.55 -52.63 26.97
N PHE A 673 -16.99 -53.74 26.50
CA PHE A 673 -16.85 -54.99 27.26
C PHE A 673 -15.43 -55.16 27.79
N VAL A 674 -15.29 -55.42 29.10
CA VAL A 674 -14.00 -55.61 29.78
C VAL A 674 -13.91 -57.02 30.33
N TYR A 675 -12.91 -57.78 29.87
CA TYR A 675 -12.62 -59.14 30.35
C TYR A 675 -11.39 -59.17 31.24
N HIS A 676 -11.43 -59.95 32.32
CA HIS A 676 -10.31 -60.17 33.23
C HIS A 676 -10.17 -61.65 33.61
N ALA A 677 -8.92 -62.06 33.88
CA ALA A 677 -8.58 -63.45 34.26
C ALA A 677 -8.49 -63.68 35.79
N ASP A 678 -8.36 -62.63 36.60
CA ASP A 678 -8.18 -62.73 38.07
C ASP A 678 -9.40 -62.16 38.84
N PRO A 679 -10.08 -62.93 39.71
CA PRO A 679 -11.22 -62.46 40.48
C PRO A 679 -10.89 -61.31 41.47
N ASN A 680 -9.65 -61.16 41.92
CA ASN A 680 -9.28 -60.07 42.85
C ASN A 680 -9.26 -58.68 42.19
N MET A 681 -9.25 -58.62 40.85
CA MET A 681 -9.21 -57.37 40.07
C MET A 681 -10.58 -56.71 39.89
N GLU A 682 -11.67 -57.43 40.16
CA GLU A 682 -13.04 -56.98 39.93
C GLU A 682 -13.36 -55.65 40.67
N LYS A 683 -12.88 -55.51 41.92
CA LYS A 683 -13.07 -54.32 42.74
C LYS A 683 -12.38 -53.07 42.16
N TYR A 684 -11.18 -53.24 41.59
CA TYR A 684 -10.37 -52.14 41.05
C TYR A 684 -10.86 -51.69 39.66
N ILE A 685 -11.31 -52.65 38.86
CA ILE A 685 -11.93 -52.38 37.55
C ILE A 685 -13.28 -51.67 37.75
N ARG A 686 -14.14 -52.16 38.66
CA ARG A 686 -15.40 -51.46 39.02
C ARG A 686 -15.19 -50.05 39.57
N ALA A 687 -14.12 -49.82 40.33
CA ALA A 687 -13.77 -48.49 40.83
C ALA A 687 -13.22 -47.53 39.75
N SER A 688 -12.82 -48.08 38.59
CA SER A 688 -12.24 -47.32 37.47
C SER A 688 -13.20 -47.16 36.29
N VAL A 689 -14.17 -48.07 36.18
CA VAL A 689 -15.14 -48.14 35.09
C VAL A 689 -16.55 -48.09 35.67
N SER A 690 -17.25 -46.98 35.47
CA SER A 690 -18.65 -46.84 35.91
C SER A 690 -19.61 -47.26 34.79
N GLY A 691 -20.24 -48.44 34.93
CA GLY A 691 -21.41 -48.82 34.12
C GLY A 691 -21.21 -49.74 32.91
N SER A 692 -20.14 -50.54 32.83
CA SER A 692 -19.94 -51.55 31.76
C SER A 692 -20.33 -52.97 32.20
N ILE A 693 -20.73 -53.82 31.25
CA ILE A 693 -20.96 -55.26 31.49
C ILE A 693 -19.59 -55.94 31.67
N LEU A 694 -19.31 -56.45 32.88
CA LEU A 694 -18.10 -57.19 33.22
C LEU A 694 -18.39 -58.70 33.11
N GLU A 695 -17.63 -59.42 32.28
CA GLU A 695 -17.73 -60.88 32.18
C GLU A 695 -16.41 -61.54 32.63
N GLN A 696 -16.51 -62.66 33.36
CA GLN A 696 -15.38 -63.52 33.70
C GLN A 696 -14.99 -64.38 32.49
N GLY A 697 -13.69 -64.53 32.21
CA GLY A 697 -13.18 -65.27 31.06
C GLY A 697 -11.94 -66.13 31.34
N SER A 698 -11.81 -67.20 30.57
CA SER A 698 -10.84 -68.31 30.67
C SER A 698 -9.36 -67.88 30.73
N ALA A 699 -8.54 -68.67 31.41
CA ALA A 699 -7.11 -68.40 31.62
C ALA A 699 -6.23 -68.47 30.35
N ASN A 700 -6.76 -68.96 29.22
CA ASN A 700 -5.99 -69.23 28.00
C ASN A 700 -6.35 -68.27 26.86
N ILE A 701 -5.33 -67.65 26.23
CA ILE A 701 -5.46 -66.59 25.21
C ILE A 701 -6.20 -67.08 23.95
N SER A 702 -5.97 -68.34 23.56
CA SER A 702 -6.55 -68.95 22.35
C SER A 702 -8.04 -69.22 22.48
N GLU A 703 -8.49 -69.73 23.64
CA GLU A 703 -9.91 -69.96 23.94
C GLU A 703 -10.69 -68.66 24.09
N MET A 704 -10.06 -67.62 24.67
CA MET A 704 -10.66 -66.30 24.78
C MET A 704 -10.91 -65.68 23.39
N ASN A 705 -9.95 -65.78 22.48
CA ASN A 705 -10.13 -65.32 21.10
C ASN A 705 -11.28 -66.07 20.40
N GLN A 706 -11.36 -67.41 20.54
CA GLN A 706 -12.42 -68.20 19.91
C GLN A 706 -13.82 -67.88 20.46
N ASN A 707 -13.96 -67.69 21.77
CA ASN A 707 -15.24 -67.32 22.41
C ASN A 707 -15.71 -65.91 22.01
N ILE A 708 -14.80 -64.95 21.91
CA ILE A 708 -15.10 -63.59 21.45
C ILE A 708 -15.51 -63.61 19.96
N TRP A 709 -14.84 -64.42 19.15
CA TRP A 709 -15.17 -64.60 17.74
C TRP A 709 -16.53 -65.27 17.51
N GLN A 710 -16.86 -66.32 18.28
CA GLN A 710 -18.17 -66.99 18.19
C GLN A 710 -19.33 -66.05 18.56
N LYS A 711 -19.23 -65.33 19.70
CA LYS A 711 -20.28 -64.38 20.11
C LYS A 711 -20.49 -63.24 19.10
N ARG A 712 -19.43 -62.80 18.40
CA ARG A 712 -19.55 -61.79 17.33
C ARG A 712 -20.24 -62.34 16.08
N MET A 713 -19.97 -63.60 15.73
CA MET A 713 -20.63 -64.28 14.60
C MET A 713 -22.12 -64.50 14.87
N ASP A 714 -22.50 -64.77 16.11
CA ASP A 714 -23.89 -65.01 16.49
C ASP A 714 -24.75 -63.73 16.44
N HIS A 715 -24.16 -62.54 16.66
CA HIS A 715 -24.88 -61.26 16.71
C HIS A 715 -24.10 -60.09 16.05
N PRO A 716 -23.96 -60.06 14.71
CA PRO A 716 -23.06 -59.16 14.01
C PRO A 716 -23.45 -57.67 14.03
N TYR A 717 -24.73 -57.34 14.26
CA TYR A 717 -25.24 -55.97 14.26
C TYR A 717 -25.33 -55.34 15.66
N THR A 718 -25.25 -56.16 16.71
CA THR A 718 -25.27 -55.72 18.12
C THR A 718 -23.86 -55.47 18.65
N TYR A 719 -22.85 -56.08 18.03
CA TYR A 719 -21.45 -56.08 18.50
C TYR A 719 -20.51 -55.35 17.53
N THR A 720 -20.78 -54.07 17.28
CA THR A 720 -19.91 -53.18 16.50
C THR A 720 -18.87 -52.45 17.34
N ASP A 721 -18.98 -52.47 18.67
CA ASP A 721 -18.22 -51.58 19.56
C ASP A 721 -17.23 -52.32 20.48
N ILE A 722 -15.97 -51.90 20.36
CA ILE A 722 -14.85 -51.92 21.32
C ILE A 722 -14.85 -53.06 22.37
N TYR A 723 -14.03 -54.07 22.11
CA TYR A 723 -13.59 -55.05 23.12
C TYR A 723 -12.26 -54.61 23.73
N LEU A 724 -12.17 -54.60 25.07
CA LEU A 724 -10.94 -54.36 25.82
C LEU A 724 -10.68 -55.54 26.76
N GLY A 725 -9.88 -56.51 26.32
CA GLY A 725 -9.48 -57.64 27.16
C GLY A 725 -8.17 -57.36 27.89
N PHE A 726 -8.12 -57.60 29.20
CA PHE A 726 -6.88 -57.53 29.99
C PHE A 726 -6.51 -58.91 30.54
N ILE A 727 -5.32 -59.39 30.19
CA ILE A 727 -4.77 -60.64 30.71
C ILE A 727 -3.54 -60.31 31.56
N ILE A 728 -3.54 -60.77 32.81
CA ILE A 728 -2.39 -60.74 33.71
C ILE A 728 -2.11 -62.20 34.10
N PRO A 729 -1.06 -62.85 33.58
CA PRO A 729 -0.69 -64.17 34.03
C PRO A 729 -0.11 -64.08 35.45
N LYS A 730 -0.28 -65.16 36.24
CA LYS A 730 0.35 -65.30 37.57
C LYS A 730 1.85 -65.01 37.49
N PRO A 731 2.43 -64.34 38.50
CA PRO A 731 3.81 -63.88 38.47
C PRO A 731 4.80 -65.05 38.31
N ASN A 732 5.73 -64.91 37.35
CA ASN A 732 7.00 -65.64 37.36
C ASN A 732 8.07 -64.69 37.93
N GLY A 733 8.14 -64.58 39.26
CA GLY A 733 9.01 -63.62 39.97
C GLY A 733 8.49 -62.17 39.94
N ASN A 734 9.37 -61.17 40.13
CA ASN A 734 9.03 -59.72 40.23
C ASN A 734 8.63 -59.04 38.90
N LYS A 735 8.18 -59.80 37.89
CA LYS A 735 7.81 -59.27 36.57
C LYS A 735 6.37 -59.61 36.25
N TYR A 736 5.55 -58.56 36.11
CA TYR A 736 4.16 -58.64 35.68
C TYR A 736 4.07 -58.35 34.18
N LYS A 737 3.36 -59.18 33.41
CA LYS A 737 3.09 -58.96 31.98
C LYS A 737 1.60 -58.67 31.80
N ILE A 738 1.25 -57.52 31.22
CA ILE A 738 -0.15 -57.22 30.88
C ILE A 738 -0.30 -57.23 29.37
N GLN A 739 -1.28 -57.98 28.89
CA GLN A 739 -1.67 -57.98 27.49
C GLN A 739 -3.04 -57.33 27.35
N ALA A 740 -3.11 -56.24 26.58
CA ALA A 740 -4.34 -55.53 26.25
C ALA A 740 -4.70 -55.80 24.80
N LEU A 741 -5.93 -56.25 24.56
CA LEU A 741 -6.46 -56.55 23.22
C LEU A 741 -7.56 -55.52 22.90
N SER A 742 -7.45 -54.86 21.74
CA SER A 742 -8.44 -53.87 21.27
C SER A 742 -8.78 -54.06 19.79
N SER A 743 -10.04 -53.84 19.41
CA SER A 743 -10.45 -53.77 18.00
C SER A 743 -10.02 -52.44 17.33
N ASN A 744 -9.78 -52.48 16.01
CA ASN A 744 -9.09 -51.52 15.13
C ASN A 744 -9.52 -50.02 15.10
N LEU A 745 -10.26 -49.49 16.08
CA LEU A 745 -10.79 -48.12 16.07
C LEU A 745 -10.26 -47.19 17.17
N ILE A 746 -9.40 -47.68 18.07
CA ILE A 746 -8.80 -46.84 19.12
C ILE A 746 -7.33 -46.55 18.80
N SER A 747 -6.93 -45.29 18.88
CA SER A 747 -5.52 -44.92 18.80
C SER A 747 -4.75 -45.63 19.92
N GLY A 748 -3.66 -46.35 19.60
CA GLY A 748 -2.96 -47.20 20.57
C GLY A 748 -2.50 -46.49 21.86
N HIS A 749 -2.45 -45.15 21.85
CA HIS A 749 -2.18 -44.31 23.02
C HIS A 749 -3.29 -44.35 24.09
N GLU A 750 -4.55 -44.49 23.71
CA GLU A 750 -5.68 -44.53 24.66
C GLU A 750 -5.72 -45.87 25.41
N VAL A 751 -5.56 -46.98 24.67
CA VAL A 751 -5.42 -48.33 25.24
C VAL A 751 -4.22 -48.40 26.19
N PHE A 752 -3.10 -47.78 25.81
CA PHE A 752 -1.90 -47.69 26.64
C PHE A 752 -2.14 -46.91 27.93
N SER A 753 -2.83 -45.77 27.86
CA SER A 753 -3.12 -44.94 29.04
C SER A 753 -4.05 -45.65 30.05
N LEU A 754 -5.04 -46.38 29.55
CA LEU A 754 -5.98 -47.15 30.37
C LEU A 754 -5.29 -48.36 31.02
N ALA A 755 -4.52 -49.12 30.25
CA ALA A 755 -3.73 -50.25 30.73
C ALA A 755 -2.72 -49.80 31.81
N SER A 756 -2.04 -48.68 31.59
CA SER A 756 -1.09 -48.10 32.55
C SER A 756 -1.77 -47.65 33.85
N ASN A 757 -2.97 -47.07 33.78
CA ASN A 757 -3.73 -46.65 34.97
C ASN A 757 -4.24 -47.83 35.80
N ILE A 758 -4.73 -48.89 35.15
CA ILE A 758 -5.16 -50.12 35.82
C ILE A 758 -3.96 -50.80 36.51
N PHE A 759 -2.82 -50.84 35.83
CA PHE A 759 -1.57 -51.39 36.35
C PHE A 759 -1.03 -50.60 37.54
N TYR A 760 -1.04 -49.27 37.47
CA TYR A 760 -0.59 -48.40 38.56
C TYR A 760 -1.42 -48.56 39.83
N LYS A 761 -2.75 -48.68 39.71
CA LYS A 761 -3.63 -48.94 40.86
C LYS A 761 -3.41 -50.30 41.51
N TYR A 762 -3.00 -51.30 40.73
CA TYR A 762 -2.70 -52.65 41.22
C TYR A 762 -1.36 -52.73 41.95
N ILE A 763 -0.31 -52.09 41.40
CA ILE A 763 1.06 -52.11 41.96
C ILE A 763 1.23 -51.24 43.21
N LEU A 764 0.38 -50.24 43.45
CA LEU A 764 0.46 -49.41 44.65
C LEU A 764 0.38 -50.19 45.99
N ASN A 765 0.06 -51.48 45.95
CA ASN A 765 0.13 -52.39 47.11
C ASN A 765 1.41 -53.25 47.19
N ASP A 766 2.31 -53.24 46.19
CA ASP A 766 3.46 -54.15 46.10
C ASP A 766 4.75 -53.37 45.78
N THR A 767 5.59 -53.12 46.78
CA THR A 767 6.68 -52.12 46.75
C THR A 767 7.99 -52.55 46.05
N SER A 768 8.04 -53.69 45.36
CA SER A 768 9.31 -54.29 44.86
C SER A 768 9.35 -54.70 43.37
N ALA A 769 8.48 -54.15 42.52
CA ALA A 769 8.42 -54.52 41.09
C ALA A 769 9.18 -53.56 40.14
N SER A 770 9.79 -54.11 39.08
CA SER A 770 10.41 -53.35 37.98
C SER A 770 9.60 -53.51 36.67
N ILE A 771 9.46 -52.44 35.89
CA ILE A 771 8.51 -52.36 34.77
C ILE A 771 9.20 -52.66 33.43
N GLN A 772 8.71 -53.66 32.69
CA GLN A 772 8.97 -53.86 31.27
C GLN A 772 7.63 -53.96 30.53
N THR A 773 7.23 -52.92 29.80
CA THR A 773 6.04 -52.92 28.96
C THR A 773 6.41 -53.32 27.52
N THR A 774 5.75 -54.35 26.99
CA THR A 774 5.89 -54.78 25.58
C THR A 774 4.52 -54.74 24.93
N LEU A 775 4.37 -53.91 23.90
CA LEU A 775 3.16 -53.81 23.08
C LEU A 775 3.33 -54.74 21.87
N ILE A 776 2.42 -55.71 21.73
CA ILE A 776 2.32 -56.56 20.55
C ILE A 776 1.05 -56.14 19.83
N TYR A 777 1.20 -55.53 18.64
CA TYR A 777 0.10 -55.26 17.74
C TYR A 777 -0.11 -56.49 16.86
N GLU A 778 -1.16 -57.27 17.11
CA GLU A 778 -1.66 -58.23 16.12
C GLU A 778 -2.79 -57.57 15.33
N ASN A 779 -2.50 -57.22 14.08
CA ASN A 779 -3.49 -56.69 13.16
C ASN A 779 -4.34 -57.86 12.65
N ILE A 780 -5.49 -58.10 13.27
CA ILE A 780 -6.36 -59.21 12.88
C ILE A 780 -7.17 -58.79 11.63
N GLY A 781 -6.56 -58.97 10.45
CA GLY A 781 -7.24 -59.02 9.15
C GLY A 781 -7.14 -57.77 8.26
N ASN A 782 -6.57 -57.95 7.06
CA ASN A 782 -6.64 -57.02 5.93
C ASN A 782 -8.04 -57.03 5.31
N PHE A 783 -8.73 -55.88 5.23
CA PHE A 783 -9.79 -55.67 4.24
C PHE A 783 -9.80 -54.24 3.69
N THR A 784 -9.78 -54.16 2.37
CA THR A 784 -9.89 -52.94 1.56
C THR A 784 -11.34 -52.50 1.45
N ALA A 785 -11.68 -51.30 1.96
CA ALA A 785 -12.95 -50.63 1.66
C ALA A 785 -12.72 -49.52 0.61
N LYS A 786 -13.44 -49.59 -0.51
CA LYS A 786 -13.47 -48.57 -1.57
C LYS A 786 -14.15 -47.28 -1.07
N PRO A 787 -13.71 -46.07 -1.48
CA PRO A 787 -14.38 -44.84 -1.06
C PRO A 787 -15.61 -44.57 -1.94
N SER A 788 -16.79 -44.50 -1.34
CA SER A 788 -18.02 -44.00 -1.98
C SER A 788 -18.41 -42.64 -1.40
N VAL A 789 -18.67 -41.67 -2.28
CA VAL A 789 -19.49 -40.42 -2.31
C VAL A 789 -19.94 -39.71 -1.00
N GLY A 790 -19.91 -40.31 0.19
CA GLY A 790 -20.26 -39.70 1.49
C GLY A 790 -19.24 -38.70 2.06
N ALA A 791 -18.14 -38.42 1.36
CA ALA A 791 -17.05 -37.59 1.86
C ALA A 791 -17.49 -36.15 2.19
N LEU A 792 -18.47 -35.58 1.48
CA LEU A 792 -18.89 -34.19 1.65
C LEU A 792 -19.88 -34.00 2.82
N MET A 793 -20.77 -34.97 3.05
CA MET A 793 -21.67 -34.99 4.23
C MET A 793 -20.91 -35.38 5.50
N ASN A 794 -19.93 -36.27 5.40
CA ASN A 794 -18.99 -36.54 6.49
C ASN A 794 -18.10 -35.32 6.77
N LEU A 795 -17.71 -34.53 5.77
CA LEU A 795 -16.96 -33.28 5.98
C LEU A 795 -17.76 -32.26 6.79
N LEU A 796 -19.06 -32.11 6.53
CA LEU A 796 -19.94 -31.20 7.29
C LEU A 796 -20.27 -31.74 8.69
N SER A 797 -20.47 -33.04 8.87
CA SER A 797 -20.71 -33.62 10.20
C SER A 797 -19.44 -33.63 11.05
N ILE A 798 -18.28 -33.92 10.44
CA ILE A 798 -16.96 -33.87 11.08
C ILE A 798 -16.62 -32.42 11.43
N ALA A 799 -16.88 -31.45 10.55
CA ALA A 799 -16.71 -30.03 10.87
C ALA A 799 -17.61 -29.59 12.03
N SER A 800 -18.87 -30.06 12.09
CA SER A 800 -19.77 -29.77 13.23
C SER A 800 -19.33 -30.46 14.53
N CYS A 801 -18.74 -31.66 14.44
CA CYS A 801 -18.15 -32.36 15.57
C CYS A 801 -16.86 -31.67 16.02
N PHE A 802 -16.04 -31.17 15.08
CA PHE A 802 -14.80 -30.47 15.37
C PHE A 802 -15.06 -29.11 16.04
N LEU A 803 -16.10 -28.39 15.59
CA LEU A 803 -16.62 -27.18 16.25
C LEU A 803 -17.15 -27.45 17.66
N LYS A 804 -17.67 -28.66 17.92
CA LYS A 804 -18.09 -29.11 19.26
C LYS A 804 -16.95 -29.70 20.10
N LEU A 805 -15.85 -30.13 19.48
CA LEU A 805 -14.66 -30.72 20.11
C LEU A 805 -13.58 -29.67 20.44
N LEU A 806 -13.67 -28.47 19.87
CA LEU A 806 -12.85 -27.34 20.27
C LEU A 806 -13.17 -27.04 21.75
N PRO A 807 -12.20 -27.20 22.69
CA PRO A 807 -12.47 -26.95 24.08
C PRO A 807 -12.89 -25.49 24.25
N THR A 808 -13.83 -25.23 25.17
CA THR A 808 -14.35 -23.89 25.44
C THR A 808 -13.24 -22.88 25.76
N SER A 809 -12.09 -23.33 26.26
CA SER A 809 -10.86 -22.53 26.44
C SER A 809 -10.24 -22.04 25.12
N LEU A 810 -10.22 -22.84 24.06
CA LEU A 810 -9.67 -22.46 22.75
C LEU A 810 -10.58 -21.47 22.02
N ILE A 811 -11.89 -21.60 22.21
CA ILE A 811 -12.87 -20.60 21.75
C ILE A 811 -12.69 -19.30 22.52
N LEU A 812 -12.47 -19.36 23.84
CA LEU A 812 -12.21 -18.19 24.68
C LEU A 812 -10.89 -17.49 24.30
N ASP A 813 -9.82 -18.25 24.06
CA ASP A 813 -8.52 -17.72 23.61
C ASP A 813 -8.63 -17.05 22.25
N VAL A 814 -9.34 -17.68 21.30
CA VAL A 814 -9.64 -17.09 19.98
C VAL A 814 -10.50 -15.82 20.13
N PHE A 815 -11.45 -15.79 21.07
CA PHE A 815 -12.33 -14.64 21.32
C PHE A 815 -11.60 -13.46 21.99
N LEU A 816 -10.86 -13.72 23.07
CA LEU A 816 -10.08 -12.72 23.81
C LEU A 816 -9.03 -12.06 22.91
N PHE A 817 -8.55 -12.84 21.96
CA PHE A 817 -7.62 -12.41 20.94
C PHE A 817 -8.27 -11.74 19.74
N TYR A 818 -9.50 -12.10 19.39
CA TYR A 818 -10.32 -11.33 18.44
C TYR A 818 -10.57 -9.93 18.97
N ILE A 819 -10.80 -9.82 20.28
CA ILE A 819 -10.89 -8.56 21.02
C ILE A 819 -9.52 -7.84 20.97
N LEU A 820 -8.41 -8.52 21.25
CA LEU A 820 -7.07 -7.90 21.21
C LEU A 820 -6.67 -7.46 19.80
N PHE A 821 -6.96 -8.25 18.77
CA PHE A 821 -6.79 -7.93 17.36
C PHE A 821 -7.66 -6.74 16.99
N PHE A 822 -8.94 -6.75 17.35
CA PHE A 822 -9.84 -5.64 17.10
C PHE A 822 -9.35 -4.36 17.80
N TYR A 823 -8.95 -4.41 19.06
CA TYR A 823 -8.40 -3.25 19.79
C TYR A 823 -7.06 -2.77 19.23
N THR A 824 -6.13 -3.67 18.89
CA THR A 824 -4.85 -3.29 18.27
C THR A 824 -5.05 -2.73 16.86
N THR A 825 -5.98 -3.28 16.09
CA THR A 825 -6.34 -2.80 14.75
C THR A 825 -7.06 -1.45 14.82
N VAL A 826 -7.98 -1.26 15.77
CA VAL A 826 -8.65 0.01 16.05
C VAL A 826 -7.65 1.06 16.56
N PHE A 827 -6.70 0.68 17.42
CA PHE A 827 -5.61 1.55 17.86
C PHE A 827 -4.66 1.93 16.72
N LEU A 828 -4.35 0.99 15.81
CA LEU A 828 -3.49 1.23 14.65
C LEU A 828 -4.17 2.07 13.56
N ILE A 829 -5.50 1.98 13.42
CA ILE A 829 -6.30 2.78 12.48
C ILE A 829 -6.58 4.18 13.05
N SER A 830 -6.76 4.29 14.37
CA SER A 830 -7.10 5.54 15.06
C SER A 830 -5.86 6.43 15.25
N GLU A 831 -5.39 7.06 14.17
CA GLU A 831 -4.47 8.21 14.28
C GLU A 831 -5.20 9.49 14.77
N ARG A 832 -6.52 9.45 14.97
CA ARG A 832 -7.31 10.54 15.56
C ARG A 832 -7.98 10.08 16.86
N LYS A 833 -7.54 10.64 18.00
CA LYS A 833 -8.12 10.42 19.34
C LYS A 833 -9.67 10.48 19.36
N ASP A 834 -10.27 11.33 18.54
CA ASP A 834 -11.73 11.55 18.51
C ASP A 834 -12.53 10.39 17.88
N SER A 835 -11.89 9.61 17.01
CA SER A 835 -12.49 8.43 16.38
C SER A 835 -12.50 7.19 17.30
N PHE A 836 -11.59 7.14 18.27
CA PHE A 836 -11.53 6.07 19.27
C PHE A 836 -12.71 6.14 20.26
N LEU A 837 -13.06 7.37 20.69
CA LEU A 837 -14.14 7.60 21.65
C LEU A 837 -15.54 7.34 21.04
N SER A 838 -15.72 7.67 19.76
CA SER A 838 -16.98 7.48 19.03
C SER A 838 -17.22 6.04 18.59
N LEU A 839 -16.18 5.19 18.53
CA LEU A 839 -16.32 3.76 18.26
C LEU A 839 -16.55 2.92 19.52
N LEU A 840 -16.02 3.35 20.67
CA LEU A 840 -16.32 2.74 21.97
C LEU A 840 -17.83 2.77 22.28
N THR A 841 -18.51 3.87 21.93
CA THR A 841 -19.97 3.99 22.08
C THR A 841 -20.77 3.11 21.11
N ILE A 842 -20.22 2.77 19.94
CA ILE A 842 -20.87 1.87 18.96
C ILE A 842 -20.69 0.39 19.34
N SER A 843 -19.62 0.04 20.06
CA SER A 843 -19.34 -1.34 20.47
C SER A 843 -20.16 -1.87 21.65
N GLY A 844 -21.05 -1.07 22.25
CA GLY A 844 -22.01 -1.54 23.26
C GLY A 844 -21.41 -2.14 24.53
N LEU A 845 -20.13 -1.89 24.82
CA LEU A 845 -19.49 -2.23 26.10
C LEU A 845 -19.58 -1.01 27.02
N GLN A 846 -20.70 -0.91 27.74
CA GLN A 846 -20.82 -0.15 28.98
C GLN A 846 -20.67 -1.10 30.16
#